data_AF-A0A955CCX4-F1
#
_entry.id   AF-A0A955CCX4-F1
#
_cell.length_a   1.000
_cell.length_b   1.000
_cell.length_c   1.000
_cell.angle_alpha   90.00
_cell.angle_beta   90.00
_cell.angle_gamma   90.00
#
_symmetry.space_group_name_H-M   'P 1'
#
loop_
_entity.id
_entity.type
_entity.pdbx_description
1 polymer ?
#
loop_
_entity_poly.entity_id
_entity_poly.type
_entity_poly.pdbx_seq_one_letter_code
_entity_poly.pdbx_strand_id
1 'polypeptide(L)'
;MSSIRIAGGLSSLALAVISIAGGVTGSVALGAGEGDATAWLTPPSTPLVACDPYFSVWSPGAELAKADTTHWTGKPHRLTSLAKIDGKTYRLMGTEPAATPALRQTSLRVLPTRTIYTFADAGVDLTLTFVTPALPGDIDVLSRPVTYLLYTAKATDGKKHEVEVYFEANGELAVNDPQDRISGDAVDIEGLTSLKIGSVNQTVLGRRGDDLRIDWGYLYLTAAKATASSAGLDQPATLRDAFIAGKPLAIAENNDDVVARERAAAIVASLGAVGSEGTAAHLTIAYDDLYSIRFMGSDLRPYWRRNGWEASDLLQASEDQFEELLKKCRDFDDELMADLRKAGGENYAQLAALAYRQCFAAGKFVADANGQPLQFCKENHSNGCIGTSDVFYPMAPQFLLFGPSLAKSFIAPFMEYAASDRWRFPFAPHDLGTYPHATGQVYGGGERTEENQMPVEESGNLLILMAAIAEMEGNADFAGEYWEQLTAWAEYLKNKGFDPENQLCTDDFSGHLAHNVNLSVKAICGLGSFAKLCAMRGDQATADEYQQLARKFAQRWQEEALDGDHYRLAFDKPGTWSQKYNLVWDRILGLNLFPSSVAETEMAYYRKTQGKYGLPLDNRSTYTKLDWILWTATLTQNREDFAELVDPVVRFLNETDDRAPMTDWYHTHNAKKRGFTARPVVGGVFCQMLYDKDAWQKWAQRDVTKAGDYAPLPKLPVVTQVVPAADSKPSVWRYVAEKPADGWYSADFDDSKWQEGKSGFGTRDTPNTEVGTRWNSSDIWIRRTFDLPQADIKDLKLYLHHDEDAEVYINGVLAGRFGGYSTSYETLALSPKVIDNLRPTGNVLAVHCHQTGGGQYIDVGLATVQPAE
;
A
#
# COMPACT_ATOMS: atom_id res chain seq x y z
N MET A 1 -27.52 -65.05 -18.70
CA MET A 1 -27.94 -66.24 -17.93
C MET A 1 -27.95 -65.84 -16.46
N SER A 2 -29.07 -66.11 -15.77
CA SER A 2 -29.30 -66.10 -14.29
C SER A 2 -28.88 -64.82 -13.54
N SER A 3 -29.75 -63.84 -13.25
CA SER A 3 -31.07 -63.83 -12.57
C SER A 3 -31.01 -64.30 -11.11
N ILE A 4 -31.23 -63.38 -10.16
CA ILE A 4 -32.08 -63.54 -8.96
C ILE A 4 -32.70 -62.15 -8.65
N ARG A 5 -34.03 -62.14 -8.56
CA ARG A 5 -34.93 -61.05 -8.07
C ARG A 5 -35.14 -61.24 -6.55
N ILE A 6 -35.62 -60.25 -5.80
CA ILE A 6 -37.04 -60.01 -5.43
C ILE A 6 -37.07 -58.71 -4.58
N ALA A 7 -37.80 -57.66 -5.01
CA ALA A 7 -39.07 -57.12 -4.46
C ALA A 7 -38.99 -56.59 -3.01
N GLY A 8 -39.62 -55.48 -2.60
CA GLY A 8 -40.57 -54.56 -3.18
C GLY A 8 -40.58 -53.28 -2.31
N GLY A 9 -41.09 -52.15 -2.80
CA GLY A 9 -42.43 -51.71 -2.42
C GLY A 9 -42.38 -50.26 -1.94
N LEU A 10 -42.90 -49.34 -2.76
CA LEU A 10 -43.15 -47.95 -2.42
C LEU A 10 -44.29 -47.85 -1.41
N SER A 11 -44.08 -47.06 -0.35
CA SER A 11 -45.18 -46.43 0.40
C SER A 11 -44.73 -45.05 0.89
N SER A 12 -45.40 -44.05 0.35
CA SER A 12 -45.43 -42.64 0.73
C SER A 12 -45.80 -42.43 2.20
N LEU A 13 -45.03 -41.62 2.93
CA LEU A 13 -45.53 -40.93 4.13
C LEU A 13 -44.79 -39.60 4.36
N ALA A 14 -45.60 -38.54 4.33
CA ALA A 14 -45.45 -37.20 4.89
C ALA A 14 -44.10 -36.81 5.52
N LEU A 15 -43.44 -35.81 4.91
CA LEU A 15 -42.45 -34.98 5.60
C LEU A 15 -43.19 -34.11 6.63
N ALA A 16 -43.13 -34.51 7.90
CA ALA A 16 -43.48 -33.65 9.00
C ALA A 16 -42.36 -32.62 9.20
N VAL A 17 -42.70 -31.35 9.07
CA VAL A 17 -41.89 -30.21 9.50
C VAL A 17 -41.77 -30.31 11.03
N ILE A 18 -40.59 -30.65 11.53
CA ILE A 18 -40.24 -30.51 12.95
C ILE A 18 -39.32 -29.30 13.06
N SER A 19 -39.88 -28.19 13.56
CA SER A 19 -39.11 -27.08 14.12
C SER A 19 -38.30 -27.59 15.30
N ILE A 20 -36.97 -27.58 15.17
CA ILE A 20 -36.06 -27.68 16.31
C ILE A 20 -35.48 -26.28 16.53
N ALA A 21 -36.19 -25.52 17.37
CA ALA A 21 -35.59 -24.43 18.12
C ALA A 21 -34.65 -25.06 19.17
N GLY A 22 -33.35 -24.83 19.01
CA GLY A 22 -32.33 -25.34 19.92
C GLY A 22 -31.05 -24.54 19.71
N GLY A 23 -30.96 -23.40 20.39
CA GLY A 23 -29.76 -22.59 20.42
C GLY A 23 -28.59 -23.38 21.00
N VAL A 24 -27.49 -23.43 20.26
CA VAL A 24 -26.19 -23.88 20.76
C VAL A 24 -25.41 -22.62 21.09
N THR A 25 -25.53 -22.16 22.33
CA THR A 25 -24.59 -21.22 22.95
C THR A 25 -23.31 -21.98 23.27
N GLY A 26 -22.37 -21.96 22.34
CA GLY A 26 -21.00 -22.41 22.59
C GLY A 26 -20.25 -21.35 23.40
N SER A 27 -20.29 -21.48 24.73
CA SER A 27 -19.39 -20.78 25.65
C SER A 27 -17.96 -21.24 25.38
N VAL A 28 -17.16 -20.41 24.69
CA VAL A 28 -15.71 -20.57 24.61
C VAL A 28 -15.10 -19.69 25.67
N ALA A 29 -14.71 -20.29 26.79
CA ALA A 29 -14.00 -19.62 27.86
C ALA A 29 -12.65 -19.10 27.36
N LEU A 30 -12.48 -17.77 27.36
CA LEU A 30 -11.19 -17.09 27.21
C LEU A 30 -10.38 -17.34 28.49
N GLY A 31 -9.57 -18.40 28.49
CA GLY A 31 -8.55 -18.61 29.51
C GLY A 31 -7.39 -17.64 29.29
N ALA A 32 -7.30 -16.60 30.13
CA ALA A 32 -6.09 -15.82 30.27
C ALA A 32 -5.01 -16.72 30.89
N GLY A 33 -4.05 -17.17 30.09
CA GLY A 33 -2.84 -17.79 30.61
C GLY A 33 -1.99 -16.74 31.30
N GLU A 34 -1.84 -16.86 32.62
CA GLU A 34 -0.84 -16.12 33.39
C GLU A 34 0.55 -16.64 33.05
N GLY A 35 1.28 -15.89 32.23
CA GLY A 35 2.73 -15.94 32.08
C GLY A 35 3.25 -14.50 32.14
N ASP A 36 4.32 -14.27 32.89
CA ASP A 36 4.96 -12.97 33.18
C ASP A 36 4.65 -11.87 32.15
N ALA A 37 3.78 -10.93 32.52
CA ALA A 37 3.28 -9.92 31.61
C ALA A 37 4.32 -8.80 31.39
N THR A 38 5.28 -9.02 30.50
CA THR A 38 5.89 -7.92 29.76
C THR A 38 4.78 -7.08 29.15
N ALA A 39 4.74 -5.78 29.46
CA ALA A 39 3.72 -4.87 28.95
C ALA A 39 3.69 -4.93 27.41
N TRP A 40 2.48 -4.94 26.83
CA TRP A 40 2.32 -4.94 25.38
C TRP A 40 2.87 -3.65 24.77
N LEU A 41 3.57 -3.76 23.64
CA LEU A 41 4.07 -2.66 22.83
C LEU A 41 2.94 -1.65 22.58
N THR A 42 3.17 -0.40 22.95
CA THR A 42 2.29 0.71 22.60
C THR A 42 2.78 1.32 21.29
N PRO A 43 2.10 1.09 20.14
CA PRO A 43 2.56 1.64 18.87
C PRO A 43 2.51 3.18 18.88
N PRO A 44 3.40 3.86 18.13
CA PRO A 44 3.31 5.30 17.94
C PRO A 44 1.99 5.70 17.26
N SER A 45 1.51 4.87 16.33
CA SER A 45 0.16 4.92 15.76
C SER A 45 -0.34 3.49 15.50
N THR A 46 -1.58 3.22 15.89
CA THR A 46 -2.17 1.87 15.85
C THR A 46 -2.95 1.65 14.55
N PRO A 47 -2.72 0.56 13.80
CA PRO A 47 -3.50 0.25 12.60
C PRO A 47 -4.95 -0.13 12.98
N LEU A 48 -5.93 0.57 12.43
CA LEU A 48 -7.35 0.26 12.62
C LEU A 48 -7.94 -0.36 11.35
N VAL A 49 -7.76 0.33 10.22
CA VAL A 49 -8.05 -0.15 8.88
C VAL A 49 -6.74 -0.05 8.11
N ALA A 50 -6.18 -1.15 7.62
CA ALA A 50 -4.90 -1.15 6.93
C ALA A 50 -4.97 -2.17 5.79
N CYS A 51 -5.57 -1.77 4.67
CA CYS A 51 -5.81 -2.64 3.52
C CYS A 51 -4.84 -2.36 2.36
N ASP A 52 -4.68 -1.09 2.00
CA ASP A 52 -3.82 -0.62 0.90
C ASP A 52 -3.45 0.87 1.11
N PRO A 53 -2.59 1.49 0.25
CA PRO A 53 -2.13 2.87 0.46
C PRO A 53 -3.22 3.95 0.49
N TYR A 54 -4.44 3.64 0.06
CA TYR A 54 -5.57 4.57 0.07
C TYR A 54 -6.56 4.29 1.20
N PHE A 55 -6.86 3.00 1.46
CA PHE A 55 -7.75 2.60 2.54
C PHE A 55 -6.95 2.19 3.79
N SER A 56 -6.39 3.20 4.44
CA SER A 56 -5.42 3.06 5.53
C SER A 56 -5.63 4.12 6.62
N VAL A 57 -6.26 3.73 7.72
CA VAL A 57 -6.69 4.57 8.85
C VAL A 57 -6.04 4.10 10.15
N TRP A 58 -5.45 5.05 10.87
CA TRP A 58 -4.62 4.81 12.04
C TRP A 58 -5.05 5.65 13.23
N SER A 59 -4.84 5.12 14.44
CA SER A 59 -5.02 5.88 15.69
C SER A 59 -3.68 6.40 16.21
N PRO A 60 -3.43 7.72 16.14
CA PRO A 60 -2.18 8.30 16.64
C PRO A 60 -2.13 8.36 18.17
N GLY A 61 -3.18 7.99 18.90
CA GLY A 61 -3.22 8.02 20.37
C GLY A 61 -2.90 6.68 21.02
N ALA A 62 -2.36 6.69 22.24
CA ALA A 62 -2.27 5.48 23.06
C ALA A 62 -3.66 5.04 23.56
N GLU A 63 -4.55 6.02 23.74
CA GLU A 63 -5.96 5.81 24.04
C GLU A 63 -6.82 6.21 22.84
N LEU A 64 -7.71 5.32 22.43
CA LEU A 64 -8.51 5.45 21.21
C LEU A 64 -9.46 6.66 21.23
N ALA A 65 -9.90 7.08 22.42
CA ALA A 65 -10.77 8.25 22.62
C ALA A 65 -10.02 9.58 22.85
N LYS A 66 -8.68 9.60 22.77
CA LYS A 66 -7.88 10.82 23.04
C LYS A 66 -7.35 11.53 21.79
N ALA A 67 -7.47 10.92 20.62
CA ALA A 67 -7.08 11.52 19.36
C ALA A 67 -8.04 11.10 18.25
N ASP A 68 -8.19 11.95 17.25
CA ASP A 68 -8.89 11.60 16.02
C ASP A 68 -8.01 10.69 15.16
N THR A 69 -8.65 9.77 14.43
CA THR A 69 -7.94 8.89 13.50
C THR A 69 -7.48 9.67 12.27
N THR A 70 -6.38 9.22 11.69
CA THR A 70 -5.77 9.85 10.52
C THR A 70 -5.51 8.81 9.44
N HIS A 71 -5.40 9.27 8.20
CA HIS A 71 -4.72 8.51 7.17
C HIS A 71 -3.25 8.27 7.55
N TRP A 72 -2.55 7.33 6.90
CA TRP A 72 -1.12 7.14 7.16
C TRP A 72 -0.28 8.39 6.88
N THR A 73 -0.77 9.29 6.01
CA THR A 73 -0.15 10.59 5.72
C THR A 73 -0.31 11.62 6.84
N GLY A 74 -1.10 11.32 7.87
CA GLY A 74 -1.43 12.25 8.96
C GLY A 74 -2.59 13.21 8.63
N LYS A 75 -3.17 13.13 7.43
CA LYS A 75 -4.39 13.89 7.08
C LYS A 75 -5.62 13.28 7.79
N PRO A 76 -6.67 14.09 8.06
CA PRO A 76 -7.88 13.59 8.71
C PRO A 76 -8.54 12.47 7.89
N HIS A 77 -8.76 11.31 8.51
CA HIS A 77 -9.68 10.26 8.05
C HIS A 77 -10.42 9.80 9.31
N ARG A 78 -11.42 10.59 9.70
CA ARG A 78 -12.01 10.49 11.04
C ARG A 78 -13.02 9.36 11.12
N LEU A 79 -12.76 8.45 12.06
CA LEU A 79 -13.69 7.45 12.56
C LEU A 79 -14.07 7.81 13.99
N THR A 80 -15.32 7.59 14.37
CA THR A 80 -15.82 7.86 15.73
C THR A 80 -16.66 6.69 16.22
N SER A 81 -16.55 6.35 17.50
CA SER A 81 -17.41 5.33 18.10
C SER A 81 -17.80 5.69 19.52
N LEU A 82 -19.07 5.46 19.84
CA LEU A 82 -19.68 5.69 21.15
C LEU A 82 -20.35 4.41 21.64
N ALA A 83 -20.50 4.27 22.95
CA ALA A 83 -21.36 3.26 23.58
C ALA A 83 -22.40 3.94 24.46
N LYS A 84 -23.63 3.42 24.46
CA LYS A 84 -24.67 3.79 25.41
C LYS A 84 -24.95 2.60 26.31
N ILE A 85 -24.75 2.77 27.62
CA ILE A 85 -24.94 1.74 28.64
C ILE A 85 -25.98 2.29 29.62
N ASP A 86 -27.13 1.63 29.72
CA ASP A 86 -28.27 2.04 30.56
C ASP A 86 -28.66 3.51 30.37
N GLY A 87 -28.68 3.96 29.11
CA GLY A 87 -29.04 5.33 28.74
C GLY A 87 -27.92 6.37 28.87
N LYS A 88 -26.76 6.04 29.47
CA LYS A 88 -25.61 6.94 29.55
C LYS A 88 -24.62 6.67 28.42
N THR A 89 -24.21 7.72 27.73
CA THR A 89 -23.29 7.64 26.59
C THR A 89 -21.84 7.86 27.00
N TYR A 90 -20.93 7.12 26.36
CA TYR A 90 -19.49 7.17 26.53
C TYR A 90 -18.77 7.15 25.18
N ARG A 91 -17.64 7.86 25.07
CA ARG A 91 -16.75 7.78 23.89
C ARG A 91 -15.86 6.54 23.97
N LEU A 92 -15.76 5.82 22.86
CA LEU A 92 -14.81 4.71 22.67
C LEU A 92 -13.66 5.13 21.75
N MET A 93 -13.97 5.91 20.71
CA MET A 93 -13.03 6.35 19.68
C MET A 93 -13.32 7.76 19.22
N GLY A 94 -12.26 8.55 19.02
CA GLY A 94 -12.34 9.94 18.60
C GLY A 94 -12.51 10.93 19.76
N THR A 95 -12.20 12.20 19.48
CA THR A 95 -12.19 13.27 20.50
C THR A 95 -13.57 13.88 20.77
N GLU A 96 -14.53 13.64 19.88
CA GLU A 96 -15.84 14.24 19.90
C GLU A 96 -16.97 13.21 20.11
N PRO A 97 -18.11 13.59 20.74
CA PRO A 97 -18.40 14.91 21.32
C PRO A 97 -17.63 15.17 22.61
N ALA A 98 -16.92 16.30 22.72
CA ALA A 98 -16.00 16.58 23.82
C ALA A 98 -16.64 16.53 25.22
N ALA A 99 -17.93 16.89 25.34
CA ALA A 99 -18.68 16.84 26.59
C ALA A 99 -19.06 15.42 27.06
N THR A 100 -18.96 14.43 26.16
CA THR A 100 -19.24 13.03 26.49
C THR A 100 -17.99 12.40 27.12
N PRO A 101 -18.07 11.76 28.29
CA PRO A 101 -16.91 11.13 28.92
C PRO A 101 -16.42 9.94 28.09
N ALA A 102 -15.11 9.69 28.08
CA ALA A 102 -14.57 8.45 27.51
C ALA A 102 -14.84 7.27 28.45
N LEU A 103 -15.19 6.10 27.89
CA LEU A 103 -15.16 4.85 28.66
C LEU A 103 -13.69 4.50 28.91
N ARG A 104 -13.35 4.00 30.10
CA ARG A 104 -11.95 3.80 30.47
C ARG A 104 -11.34 2.65 29.68
N GLN A 105 -10.40 2.96 28.80
CA GLN A 105 -9.59 1.96 28.10
C GLN A 105 -8.69 1.24 29.11
N THR A 106 -8.70 -0.08 29.10
CA THR A 106 -7.93 -0.94 30.01
C THR A 106 -6.82 -1.70 29.30
N SER A 107 -6.93 -1.93 27.99
CA SER A 107 -5.91 -2.61 27.20
C SER A 107 -5.96 -2.22 25.72
N LEU A 108 -4.81 -2.38 25.07
CA LEU A 108 -4.62 -2.39 23.63
C LEU A 108 -3.75 -3.60 23.28
N ARG A 109 -4.20 -4.44 22.35
CA ARG A 109 -3.39 -5.50 21.74
C ARG A 109 -3.42 -5.38 20.21
N VAL A 110 -2.25 -5.41 19.61
CA VAL A 110 -2.07 -5.40 18.15
C VAL A 110 -1.53 -6.76 17.72
N LEU A 111 -2.37 -7.52 17.02
CA LEU A 111 -2.05 -8.80 16.43
C LEU A 111 -1.98 -8.66 14.89
N PRO A 112 -1.43 -9.67 14.18
CA PRO A 112 -1.30 -9.62 12.73
C PRO A 112 -2.61 -9.24 12.02
N THR A 113 -3.73 -9.88 12.34
CA THR A 113 -5.04 -9.62 11.68
C THR A 113 -6.02 -8.80 12.53
N ARG A 114 -5.68 -8.51 13.80
CA ARG A 114 -6.62 -7.88 14.75
C ARG A 114 -6.01 -6.77 15.58
N THR A 115 -6.75 -5.68 15.77
CA THR A 115 -6.48 -4.67 16.81
C THR A 115 -7.59 -4.72 17.84
N ILE A 116 -7.25 -4.97 19.11
CA ILE A 116 -8.21 -5.24 20.18
C ILE A 116 -8.07 -4.17 21.26
N TYR A 117 -9.12 -3.39 21.48
CA TYR A 117 -9.24 -2.45 22.59
C TYR A 117 -10.24 -2.99 23.61
N THR A 118 -9.88 -2.99 24.88
CA THR A 118 -10.80 -3.31 25.97
C THR A 118 -11.08 -2.07 26.79
N PHE A 119 -12.33 -1.95 27.23
CA PHE A 119 -12.84 -0.88 28.05
C PHE A 119 -13.60 -1.47 29.22
N ALA A 120 -13.55 -0.79 30.36
CA ALA A 120 -14.31 -1.17 31.54
C ALA A 120 -14.98 0.07 32.15
N ASP A 121 -15.87 -0.20 33.10
CA ASP A 121 -16.70 0.73 33.90
C ASP A 121 -18.19 0.62 33.54
N ALA A 122 -19.05 1.32 34.29
CA ALA A 122 -20.51 1.25 34.14
C ALA A 122 -21.13 -0.16 34.26
N GLY A 123 -20.46 -1.08 34.96
CA GLY A 123 -20.94 -2.47 35.15
C GLY A 123 -20.72 -3.39 33.94
N VAL A 124 -19.98 -2.93 32.91
CA VAL A 124 -19.76 -3.66 31.67
C VAL A 124 -18.28 -3.66 31.30
N ASP A 125 -17.77 -4.83 30.90
CA ASP A 125 -16.54 -4.94 30.12
C ASP A 125 -16.92 -4.94 28.64
N LEU A 126 -16.43 -3.95 27.89
CA LEU A 126 -16.69 -3.78 26.46
C LEU A 126 -15.38 -3.97 25.70
N THR A 127 -15.39 -4.74 24.62
CA THR A 127 -14.25 -4.89 23.71
C THR A 127 -14.65 -4.43 22.31
N LEU A 128 -13.81 -3.60 21.69
CA LEU A 128 -13.86 -3.26 20.27
C LEU A 128 -12.67 -3.89 19.57
N THR A 129 -12.94 -4.80 18.63
CA THR A 129 -11.92 -5.44 17.81
C THR A 129 -12.07 -5.04 16.34
N PHE A 130 -11.02 -4.47 15.78
CA PHE A 130 -10.87 -4.33 14.32
C PHE A 130 -10.29 -5.63 13.79
N VAL A 131 -10.99 -6.28 12.86
CA VAL A 131 -10.57 -7.53 12.23
C VAL A 131 -10.40 -7.27 10.74
N THR A 132 -9.16 -7.26 10.26
CA THR A 132 -8.84 -7.21 8.83
C THR A 132 -8.33 -8.61 8.45
N PRO A 133 -9.07 -9.40 7.65
CA PRO A 133 -8.65 -10.73 7.23
C PRO A 133 -7.45 -10.75 6.27
N ALA A 134 -6.31 -10.19 6.68
CA ALA A 134 -5.07 -10.19 5.94
C ALA A 134 -4.39 -11.58 6.01
N LEU A 135 -5.05 -12.60 5.45
CA LEU A 135 -4.63 -14.00 5.48
C LEU A 135 -3.80 -14.31 4.22
N PRO A 136 -2.49 -14.56 4.35
CA PRO A 136 -1.57 -14.42 3.22
C PRO A 136 -1.52 -15.66 2.31
N GLY A 137 -2.02 -16.80 2.80
CA GLY A 137 -2.15 -18.01 1.97
C GLY A 137 -3.25 -17.91 0.90
N ASP A 138 -4.21 -16.99 1.06
CA ASP A 138 -5.38 -16.85 0.20
C ASP A 138 -5.51 -15.38 -0.28
N ILE A 139 -5.01 -15.09 -1.48
CA ILE A 139 -4.98 -13.73 -2.01
C ILE A 139 -6.41 -13.22 -2.33
N ASP A 140 -7.39 -14.12 -2.55
CA ASP A 140 -8.80 -13.75 -2.70
C ASP A 140 -9.38 -13.11 -1.43
N VAL A 141 -8.89 -13.51 -0.25
CA VAL A 141 -9.28 -12.93 1.03
C VAL A 141 -8.36 -11.75 1.39
N LEU A 142 -7.04 -11.90 1.23
CA LEU A 142 -6.06 -10.86 1.52
C LEU A 142 -6.33 -9.55 0.76
N SER A 143 -6.76 -9.65 -0.50
CA SER A 143 -6.99 -8.49 -1.37
C SER A 143 -8.31 -7.75 -1.10
N ARG A 144 -9.16 -8.26 -0.20
CA ARG A 144 -10.45 -7.63 0.11
C ARG A 144 -10.22 -6.36 0.94
N PRO A 145 -10.70 -5.20 0.49
CA PRO A 145 -10.60 -3.94 1.22
C PRO A 145 -11.68 -3.87 2.32
N VAL A 146 -11.67 -4.83 3.24
CA VAL A 146 -12.72 -5.04 4.26
C VAL A 146 -12.10 -5.10 5.65
N THR A 147 -12.69 -4.36 6.60
CA THR A 147 -12.41 -4.50 8.03
C THR A 147 -13.71 -4.62 8.80
N TYR A 148 -13.81 -5.65 9.64
CA TYR A 148 -14.92 -5.82 10.56
C TYR A 148 -14.66 -5.07 11.87
N LEU A 149 -15.72 -4.50 12.43
CA LEU A 149 -15.73 -3.90 13.77
C LEU A 149 -16.57 -4.78 14.68
N LEU A 150 -15.92 -5.65 15.44
CA LEU A 150 -16.57 -6.56 16.37
C LEU A 150 -16.64 -5.92 17.77
N TYR A 151 -17.85 -5.70 18.24
CA TYR A 151 -18.15 -5.29 19.60
C TYR A 151 -18.58 -6.50 20.40
N THR A 152 -17.96 -6.73 21.56
CA THR A 152 -18.42 -7.71 22.54
C THR A 152 -18.57 -7.07 23.91
N ALA A 153 -19.64 -7.37 24.62
CA ALA A 153 -19.92 -6.83 25.94
C ALA A 153 -20.23 -7.94 26.93
N LYS A 154 -19.82 -7.78 28.19
CA LYS A 154 -20.18 -8.67 29.30
C LYS A 154 -20.45 -7.87 30.57
N ALA A 155 -21.51 -8.22 31.29
CA ALA A 155 -21.81 -7.60 32.58
C ALA A 155 -20.84 -8.09 33.67
N THR A 156 -20.38 -7.17 34.51
CA THR A 156 -19.40 -7.42 35.57
C THR A 156 -19.96 -7.26 36.99
N ASP A 157 -21.17 -6.73 37.15
CA ASP A 157 -21.78 -6.46 38.46
C ASP A 157 -22.95 -7.40 38.83
N GLY A 158 -23.23 -8.40 38.00
CA GLY A 158 -24.32 -9.37 38.19
C GLY A 158 -25.71 -8.88 37.74
N LYS A 159 -25.82 -7.66 37.18
CA LYS A 159 -27.06 -7.16 36.57
C LYS A 159 -27.05 -7.37 35.07
N LYS A 160 -28.21 -7.11 34.46
CA LYS A 160 -28.31 -6.95 33.00
C LYS A 160 -28.22 -5.47 32.67
N HIS A 161 -27.48 -5.15 31.61
CA HIS A 161 -27.31 -3.79 31.11
C HIS A 161 -27.82 -3.70 29.68
N GLU A 162 -28.57 -2.66 29.34
CA GLU A 162 -28.92 -2.38 27.95
C GLU A 162 -27.76 -1.66 27.27
N VAL A 163 -27.23 -2.24 26.19
CA VAL A 163 -26.05 -1.70 25.50
C VAL A 163 -26.32 -1.50 24.02
N GLU A 164 -26.03 -0.30 23.53
CA GLU A 164 -25.97 0.05 22.10
C GLU A 164 -24.61 0.65 21.77
N VAL A 165 -24.12 0.38 20.56
CA VAL A 165 -22.89 0.98 20.04
C VAL A 165 -23.17 1.78 18.78
N TYR A 166 -22.48 2.89 18.65
CA TYR A 166 -22.51 3.79 17.51
C TYR A 166 -21.15 3.76 16.84
N PHE A 167 -21.14 3.63 15.52
CA PHE A 167 -19.94 3.79 14.70
C PHE A 167 -20.22 4.76 13.56
N GLU A 168 -19.25 5.62 13.30
CA GLU A 168 -19.32 6.68 12.29
C GLU A 168 -18.03 6.73 11.49
N ALA A 169 -18.16 6.81 10.16
CA ALA A 169 -17.08 7.07 9.22
C ALA A 169 -17.36 8.37 8.46
N ASN A 170 -16.43 9.33 8.55
CA ASN A 170 -16.57 10.64 7.91
C ASN A 170 -16.35 10.57 6.39
N GLY A 171 -16.95 11.49 5.65
CA GLY A 171 -16.82 11.62 4.20
C GLY A 171 -15.39 11.88 3.72
N GLU A 172 -14.52 12.39 4.59
CA GLU A 172 -13.08 12.52 4.36
C GLU A 172 -12.40 11.25 3.85
N LEU A 173 -12.90 10.06 4.22
CA LEU A 173 -12.32 8.79 3.77
C LEU A 173 -12.50 8.53 2.27
N ALA A 174 -13.35 9.30 1.58
CA ALA A 174 -13.66 9.14 0.16
C ALA A 174 -13.06 10.24 -0.74
N VAL A 175 -12.20 11.11 -0.19
CA VAL A 175 -11.65 12.26 -0.90
C VAL A 175 -10.18 12.53 -0.55
N ASN A 176 -9.49 13.23 -1.46
CA ASN A 176 -8.15 13.69 -1.18
C ASN A 176 -8.16 14.87 -0.20
N ASP A 177 -8.92 15.94 -0.48
CA ASP A 177 -9.06 17.09 0.41
C ASP A 177 -10.38 17.03 1.19
N PRO A 178 -10.40 17.26 2.52
CA PRO A 178 -11.64 17.35 3.30
C PRO A 178 -12.67 18.39 2.82
N GLN A 179 -12.27 19.35 1.98
CA GLN A 179 -13.15 20.32 1.31
C GLN A 179 -13.80 19.80 0.02
N ASP A 180 -13.30 18.69 -0.53
CA ASP A 180 -13.84 18.09 -1.74
C ASP A 180 -15.30 17.67 -1.54
N ARG A 181 -15.99 17.48 -2.67
CA ARG A 181 -17.43 17.25 -2.71
C ARG A 181 -17.72 15.76 -2.78
N ILE A 182 -18.67 15.30 -1.96
CA ILE A 182 -19.12 13.92 -1.91
C ILE A 182 -20.62 13.82 -2.12
N SER A 183 -21.06 12.62 -2.49
CA SER A 183 -22.45 12.19 -2.43
C SER A 183 -22.55 10.92 -1.60
N GLY A 184 -23.70 10.71 -0.94
CA GLY A 184 -23.94 9.51 -0.17
C GLY A 184 -25.41 9.09 -0.12
N ASP A 185 -25.62 7.79 -0.07
CA ASP A 185 -26.96 7.17 -0.13
C ASP A 185 -27.02 5.91 0.73
N ALA A 186 -28.24 5.50 1.10
CA ALA A 186 -28.49 4.13 1.49
C ALA A 186 -28.43 3.21 0.27
N VAL A 187 -27.90 2.00 0.45
CA VAL A 187 -27.83 0.99 -0.60
C VAL A 187 -28.61 -0.24 -0.15
N ASP A 188 -29.43 -0.79 -1.04
CA ASP A 188 -30.18 -2.01 -0.75
C ASP A 188 -29.31 -3.23 -1.05
N ILE A 189 -28.90 -3.92 0.02
CA ILE A 189 -28.24 -5.22 -0.03
C ILE A 189 -29.08 -6.15 0.86
N GLU A 190 -29.36 -7.35 0.38
CA GLU A 190 -30.21 -8.30 1.08
C GLU A 190 -29.66 -8.59 2.48
N GLY A 191 -30.52 -8.57 3.50
CA GLY A 191 -30.11 -8.83 4.89
C GLY A 191 -29.24 -7.74 5.55
N LEU A 192 -28.74 -6.74 4.82
CA LEU A 192 -27.84 -5.70 5.34
C LEU A 192 -28.48 -4.31 5.37
N THR A 193 -28.15 -3.57 6.43
CA THR A 193 -28.31 -2.11 6.47
C THR A 193 -27.02 -1.50 5.97
N SER A 194 -27.06 -0.83 4.82
CA SER A 194 -25.85 -0.38 4.12
C SER A 194 -25.93 1.09 3.71
N LEU A 195 -24.85 1.82 3.99
CA LEU A 195 -24.63 3.20 3.59
C LEU A 195 -23.41 3.27 2.68
N LYS A 196 -23.45 4.19 1.71
CA LYS A 196 -22.38 4.45 0.74
C LYS A 196 -22.05 5.93 0.70
N ILE A 197 -20.77 6.27 0.64
CA ILE A 197 -20.26 7.63 0.40
C ILE A 197 -19.19 7.57 -0.68
N GLY A 198 -19.17 8.51 -1.62
CA GLY A 198 -18.13 8.63 -2.64
C GLY A 198 -17.90 10.08 -3.09
N SER A 199 -16.73 10.35 -3.65
CA SER A 199 -16.44 11.62 -4.34
C SER A 199 -17.46 11.89 -5.46
N VAL A 200 -17.85 13.15 -5.66
CA VAL A 200 -18.74 13.54 -6.77
C VAL A 200 -18.03 13.39 -8.12
N ASN A 201 -16.75 13.77 -8.17
CA ASN A 201 -16.02 13.90 -9.44
C ASN A 201 -15.70 12.54 -10.09
N GLN A 202 -15.45 11.52 -9.27
CA GLN A 202 -15.14 10.15 -9.73
C GLN A 202 -14.06 10.09 -10.81
N THR A 203 -12.99 10.89 -10.68
CA THR A 203 -11.85 10.88 -11.61
C THR A 203 -10.94 9.69 -11.33
N VAL A 204 -11.39 8.50 -11.73
CA VAL A 204 -10.68 7.22 -11.52
C VAL A 204 -9.25 7.30 -12.06
N LEU A 205 -8.26 7.02 -11.20
CA LEU A 205 -6.83 7.09 -11.52
C LEU A 205 -6.42 8.45 -12.12
N GLY A 206 -7.05 9.53 -11.63
CA GLY A 206 -6.79 10.90 -12.09
C GLY A 206 -5.54 11.54 -11.49
N ARG A 207 -5.07 11.05 -10.33
CA ARG A 207 -3.89 11.56 -9.62
C ARG A 207 -2.86 10.46 -9.39
N ARG A 208 -1.59 10.84 -9.37
CA ARG A 208 -0.46 10.01 -8.93
C ARG A 208 0.52 10.84 -8.12
N GLY A 209 1.28 10.20 -7.26
CA GLY A 209 2.28 10.88 -6.43
C GLY A 209 2.28 10.43 -4.98
N ASP A 210 3.06 11.16 -4.20
CA ASP A 210 3.15 10.97 -2.76
C ASP A 210 2.23 11.92 -1.98
N ASP A 211 1.97 11.62 -0.70
CA ASP A 211 0.97 12.31 0.14
C ASP A 211 -0.36 12.54 -0.59
N LEU A 212 -0.94 11.44 -1.12
CA LEU A 212 -2.25 11.41 -1.76
C LEU A 212 -3.16 10.43 -1.02
N ARG A 213 -4.43 10.82 -0.87
CA ARG A 213 -5.54 9.92 -0.52
C ARG A 213 -6.37 9.68 -1.78
N ILE A 214 -7.28 8.73 -1.70
CA ILE A 214 -8.19 8.41 -2.80
C ILE A 214 -9.26 9.48 -2.98
N ASP A 215 -9.61 9.81 -4.23
CA ASP A 215 -10.68 10.75 -4.58
C ASP A 215 -11.65 10.21 -5.64
N TRP A 216 -11.74 8.89 -5.76
CA TRP A 216 -12.70 8.14 -6.58
C TRP A 216 -13.16 6.86 -5.88
N GLY A 217 -14.22 6.22 -6.37
CA GLY A 217 -14.78 5.04 -5.75
C GLY A 217 -15.70 5.36 -4.57
N TYR A 218 -15.96 4.36 -3.73
CA TYR A 218 -17.00 4.39 -2.72
C TYR A 218 -16.60 3.69 -1.42
N LEU A 219 -16.77 4.41 -0.32
CA LEU A 219 -16.77 3.88 1.04
C LEU A 219 -18.14 3.25 1.35
N TYR A 220 -18.13 2.06 1.95
CA TYR A 220 -19.31 1.39 2.45
C TYR A 220 -19.22 1.17 3.97
N LEU A 221 -20.32 1.44 4.66
CA LEU A 221 -20.53 1.05 6.06
C LEU A 221 -21.78 0.19 6.12
N THR A 222 -21.66 -1.03 6.65
CA THR A 222 -22.75 -2.00 6.67
C THR A 222 -22.84 -2.73 8.01
N ALA A 223 -24.02 -3.26 8.31
CA ALA A 223 -24.28 -4.15 9.43
C ALA A 223 -25.50 -5.03 9.12
N ALA A 224 -25.58 -6.21 9.74
CA ALA A 224 -26.75 -7.07 9.63
C ALA A 224 -28.02 -6.34 10.08
N LYS A 225 -29.12 -6.44 9.31
CA LYS A 225 -30.44 -5.87 9.68
C LYS A 225 -30.95 -6.37 11.03
N ALA A 226 -30.51 -7.55 11.46
CA ALA A 226 -30.87 -8.14 12.76
C ALA A 226 -30.29 -7.38 13.97
N THR A 227 -29.14 -6.72 13.81
CA THR A 227 -28.45 -6.01 14.90
C THR A 227 -28.43 -4.50 14.69
N ALA A 228 -28.53 -4.02 13.44
CA ALA A 228 -28.61 -2.60 13.12
C ALA A 228 -29.94 -1.99 13.57
N SER A 229 -29.93 -1.20 14.64
CA SER A 229 -31.12 -0.52 15.17
C SER A 229 -31.40 0.80 14.47
N SER A 230 -30.38 1.45 13.89
CA SER A 230 -30.52 2.70 13.15
C SER A 230 -29.34 2.93 12.21
N ALA A 231 -29.54 3.68 11.12
CA ALA A 231 -28.48 4.16 10.25
C ALA A 231 -28.78 5.59 9.77
N GLY A 232 -27.75 6.38 9.47
CA GLY A 232 -27.92 7.76 9.04
C GLY A 232 -26.75 8.32 8.24
N LEU A 233 -27.06 9.36 7.46
CA LEU A 233 -26.15 10.16 6.64
C LEU A 233 -26.47 11.62 6.89
N ASP A 234 -25.69 12.27 7.77
CA ASP A 234 -25.89 13.67 8.15
C ASP A 234 -24.59 14.28 8.72
N GLN A 235 -24.66 15.52 9.22
CA GLN A 235 -23.54 16.20 9.84
C GLN A 235 -23.09 15.38 11.06
N PRO A 236 -21.76 15.20 11.26
CA PRO A 236 -21.25 14.39 12.37
C PRO A 236 -21.86 14.76 13.73
N ALA A 237 -21.99 16.06 14.02
CA ALA A 237 -22.60 16.52 15.28
C ALA A 237 -24.07 16.10 15.39
N THR A 238 -24.87 16.29 14.33
CA THR A 238 -26.29 15.90 14.29
C THR A 238 -26.49 14.41 14.55
N LEU A 239 -25.67 13.55 13.94
CA LEU A 239 -25.76 12.10 14.12
C LEU A 239 -25.43 11.69 15.57
N ARG A 240 -24.36 12.25 16.14
CA ARG A 240 -23.94 11.98 17.52
C ARG A 240 -24.98 12.49 18.53
N ASP A 241 -25.53 13.68 18.32
CA ASP A 241 -26.57 14.26 19.16
C ASP A 241 -27.86 13.42 19.12
N ALA A 242 -28.24 12.91 17.95
CA ALA A 242 -29.36 11.98 17.82
C ALA A 242 -29.13 10.70 18.61
N PHE A 243 -27.94 10.09 18.50
CA PHE A 243 -27.60 8.90 19.28
C PHE A 243 -27.62 9.17 20.79
N ILE A 244 -27.00 10.26 21.26
CA ILE A 244 -26.99 10.66 22.67
C ILE A 244 -28.41 10.87 23.20
N ALA A 245 -29.28 11.51 22.40
CA ALA A 245 -30.68 11.75 22.75
C ALA A 245 -31.58 10.51 22.65
N GLY A 246 -31.05 9.36 22.19
CA GLY A 246 -31.84 8.14 21.99
C GLY A 246 -32.85 8.25 20.85
N LYS A 247 -32.56 9.08 19.84
CA LYS A 247 -33.39 9.23 18.64
C LYS A 247 -32.81 8.37 17.51
N PRO A 248 -33.65 7.85 16.60
CA PRO A 248 -33.16 7.26 15.36
C PRO A 248 -32.28 8.24 14.60
N LEU A 249 -31.20 7.73 14.03
CA LEU A 249 -30.42 8.44 13.03
C LEU A 249 -31.27 8.65 11.76
N ALA A 250 -31.02 9.74 11.07
CA ALA A 250 -31.70 10.08 9.83
C ALA A 250 -30.70 10.19 8.68
N ILE A 251 -31.21 9.96 7.47
CA ILE A 251 -30.55 10.36 6.23
C ILE A 251 -31.08 11.75 5.90
N ALA A 252 -30.20 12.73 5.84
CA ALA A 252 -30.57 14.10 5.51
C ALA A 252 -31.19 14.21 4.11
N GLU A 253 -32.04 15.22 3.91
CA GLU A 253 -32.70 15.45 2.61
C GLU A 253 -31.70 15.81 1.50
N ASN A 254 -30.59 16.48 1.84
CA ASN A 254 -29.49 16.75 0.92
C ASN A 254 -28.23 16.00 1.35
N ASN A 255 -27.85 14.99 0.57
CA ASN A 255 -26.60 14.23 0.69
C ASN A 255 -25.83 14.16 -0.62
N ASP A 256 -26.22 14.95 -1.61
CA ASP A 256 -25.56 15.03 -2.90
C ASP A 256 -24.79 16.35 -2.99
N ASP A 257 -23.57 16.28 -3.53
CA ASP A 257 -22.69 17.45 -3.66
C ASP A 257 -22.58 18.25 -2.35
N VAL A 258 -22.06 17.61 -1.30
CA VAL A 258 -21.79 18.24 0.01
C VAL A 258 -20.31 18.18 0.35
N VAL A 259 -19.84 19.07 1.23
CA VAL A 259 -18.43 19.08 1.65
C VAL A 259 -18.12 17.83 2.47
N ALA A 260 -17.06 17.10 2.12
CA ALA A 260 -16.72 15.80 2.70
C ALA A 260 -16.65 15.81 4.23
N ARG A 261 -15.93 16.76 4.82
CA ARG A 261 -15.76 16.86 6.28
C ARG A 261 -17.07 17.09 7.05
N GLU A 262 -18.10 17.60 6.37
CA GLU A 262 -19.40 17.96 6.94
C GLU A 262 -20.41 16.81 6.84
N ARG A 263 -20.00 15.64 6.33
CA ARG A 263 -20.85 14.47 6.22
C ARG A 263 -20.21 13.21 6.77
N ALA A 264 -21.03 12.34 7.33
CA ALA A 264 -20.60 11.02 7.78
C ALA A 264 -21.71 9.99 7.59
N ALA A 265 -21.30 8.74 7.41
CA ALA A 265 -22.16 7.57 7.50
C ALA A 265 -22.05 7.01 8.91
N ALA A 266 -23.20 6.73 9.54
CA ALA A 266 -23.22 6.13 10.86
C ALA A 266 -24.25 5.01 10.98
N ILE A 267 -23.91 3.98 11.74
CA ILE A 267 -24.80 2.87 12.11
C ILE A 267 -24.78 2.70 13.62
N VAL A 268 -25.96 2.48 14.20
CA VAL A 268 -26.16 2.03 15.57
C VAL A 268 -26.45 0.54 15.54
N ALA A 269 -25.68 -0.23 16.31
CA ALA A 269 -25.92 -1.66 16.53
C ALA A 269 -26.32 -1.90 17.99
N SER A 270 -27.37 -2.71 18.19
CA SER A 270 -27.82 -3.10 19.53
C SER A 270 -27.12 -4.39 19.96
N LEU A 271 -26.55 -4.39 21.17
CA LEU A 271 -26.09 -5.59 21.87
C LEU A 271 -27.17 -6.14 22.83
N GLY A 272 -28.31 -5.44 22.93
CA GLY A 272 -29.44 -5.78 23.79
C GLY A 272 -29.12 -5.82 25.28
N ALA A 273 -29.84 -6.68 26.00
CA ALA A 273 -29.67 -6.94 27.43
C ALA A 273 -28.41 -7.79 27.71
N VAL A 274 -27.28 -7.13 27.95
CA VAL A 274 -25.98 -7.75 28.24
C VAL A 274 -25.97 -8.32 29.66
N GLY A 275 -25.74 -9.62 29.79
CA GLY A 275 -25.56 -10.31 31.08
C GLY A 275 -24.16 -10.92 31.23
N SER A 276 -24.02 -11.89 32.14
CA SER A 276 -22.75 -12.58 32.42
C SER A 276 -22.24 -13.47 31.29
N GLU A 277 -23.12 -13.96 30.42
CA GLU A 277 -22.76 -14.75 29.23
C GLU A 277 -22.14 -13.89 28.12
N GLY A 278 -22.40 -12.57 28.17
CA GLY A 278 -21.98 -11.61 27.16
C GLY A 278 -22.79 -11.67 25.86
N THR A 279 -22.64 -10.64 25.04
CA THR A 279 -23.26 -10.52 23.71
C THR A 279 -22.26 -9.90 22.73
N ALA A 280 -22.56 -9.99 21.43
CA ALA A 280 -21.73 -9.44 20.38
C ALA A 280 -22.58 -8.85 19.25
N ALA A 281 -22.00 -7.87 18.57
CA ALA A 281 -22.49 -7.34 17.29
C ALA A 281 -21.29 -6.91 16.45
N HIS A 282 -21.39 -7.06 15.12
CA HIS A 282 -20.36 -6.59 14.20
C HIS A 282 -20.92 -5.61 13.16
N LEU A 283 -20.03 -4.77 12.67
CA LEU A 283 -20.22 -3.93 11.49
C LEU A 283 -19.08 -4.19 10.52
N THR A 284 -19.26 -3.78 9.28
CA THR A 284 -18.25 -3.89 8.22
C THR A 284 -18.01 -2.53 7.59
N ILE A 285 -16.75 -2.09 7.55
CA ILE A 285 -16.31 -0.95 6.74
C ILE A 285 -15.50 -1.49 5.56
N ALA A 286 -15.83 -1.03 4.36
CA ALA A 286 -15.19 -1.48 3.13
C ALA A 286 -14.99 -0.32 2.14
N TYR A 287 -14.06 -0.49 1.21
CA TYR A 287 -13.84 0.49 0.15
C TYR A 287 -13.83 -0.17 -1.23
N ASP A 288 -14.52 0.42 -2.19
CA ASP A 288 -14.51 -0.01 -3.58
C ASP A 288 -13.91 1.08 -4.46
N ASP A 289 -12.68 0.87 -4.91
CA ASP A 289 -11.94 1.80 -5.75
C ASP A 289 -12.22 1.61 -7.25
N LEU A 290 -13.07 0.66 -7.66
CA LEU A 290 -13.43 0.35 -9.06
C LEU A 290 -12.25 -0.17 -9.90
N TYR A 291 -11.22 0.66 -10.07
CA TYR A 291 -9.92 0.38 -10.67
C TYR A 291 -8.82 0.91 -9.75
N SER A 292 -7.75 0.14 -9.61
CA SER A 292 -6.75 0.42 -8.57
C SER A 292 -5.40 0.87 -9.11
N ILE A 293 -4.96 0.35 -10.25
CA ILE A 293 -3.63 0.60 -10.81
C ILE A 293 -3.73 0.78 -12.32
N ARG A 294 -3.03 1.77 -12.87
CA ARG A 294 -2.77 1.85 -14.31
C ARG A 294 -1.45 1.16 -14.61
N PHE A 295 -1.48 0.01 -15.27
CA PHE A 295 -0.30 -0.75 -15.65
C PHE A 295 -0.10 -0.71 -17.16
N MET A 296 0.98 -0.04 -17.61
CA MET A 296 1.33 0.14 -19.03
C MET A 296 0.15 0.57 -19.91
N GLY A 297 -0.61 1.56 -19.42
CA GLY A 297 -1.76 2.13 -20.14
C GLY A 297 -3.08 1.37 -19.97
N SER A 298 -3.08 0.20 -19.32
CA SER A 298 -4.29 -0.56 -18.97
C SER A 298 -4.71 -0.27 -17.53
N ASP A 299 -5.98 0.07 -17.33
CA ASP A 299 -6.54 0.26 -15.99
C ASP A 299 -6.99 -1.09 -15.43
N LEU A 300 -6.32 -1.54 -14.37
CA LEU A 300 -6.54 -2.85 -13.77
C LEU A 300 -7.51 -2.76 -12.58
N ARG A 301 -8.43 -3.71 -12.53
CA ARG A 301 -9.34 -3.89 -11.39
C ARG A 301 -8.60 -4.50 -10.19
N PRO A 302 -9.02 -4.21 -8.94
CA PRO A 302 -8.47 -4.89 -7.77
C PRO A 302 -8.70 -6.40 -7.87
N TYR A 303 -7.78 -7.17 -7.30
CA TYR A 303 -7.74 -8.63 -7.50
C TYR A 303 -9.03 -9.35 -7.10
N TRP A 304 -9.70 -8.91 -6.03
CA TRP A 304 -10.98 -9.46 -5.57
C TRP A 304 -12.12 -9.31 -6.59
N ARG A 305 -12.05 -8.35 -7.52
CA ARG A 305 -13.05 -8.10 -8.57
C ARG A 305 -12.85 -8.93 -9.83
N ARG A 306 -11.73 -9.65 -9.99
CA ARG A 306 -11.33 -10.28 -11.27
C ARG A 306 -12.35 -11.30 -11.80
N ASN A 307 -13.11 -11.94 -10.90
CA ASN A 307 -14.13 -12.93 -11.23
C ASN A 307 -15.54 -12.33 -11.37
N GLY A 308 -15.64 -11.01 -11.56
CA GLY A 308 -16.90 -10.31 -11.80
C GLY A 308 -17.64 -9.85 -10.54
N TRP A 309 -17.02 -9.94 -9.36
CA TRP A 309 -17.59 -9.37 -8.14
C TRP A 309 -17.69 -7.85 -8.23
N GLU A 310 -18.85 -7.34 -7.82
CA GLU A 310 -19.10 -5.94 -7.53
C GLU A 310 -19.15 -5.71 -6.01
N ALA A 311 -19.26 -4.44 -5.57
CA ALA A 311 -19.25 -4.11 -4.15
C ALA A 311 -20.33 -4.85 -3.34
N SER A 312 -21.52 -5.06 -3.92
CA SER A 312 -22.59 -5.82 -3.27
C SER A 312 -22.22 -7.29 -3.03
N ASP A 313 -21.53 -7.92 -3.98
CA ASP A 313 -21.09 -9.31 -3.84
C ASP A 313 -20.02 -9.45 -2.75
N LEU A 314 -19.07 -8.50 -2.71
CA LEU A 314 -18.07 -8.43 -1.65
C LEU A 314 -18.71 -8.30 -0.27
N LEU A 315 -19.66 -7.37 -0.11
CA LEU A 315 -20.33 -7.12 1.16
C LEU A 315 -21.19 -8.30 1.61
N GLN A 316 -21.92 -8.94 0.69
CA GLN A 316 -22.69 -10.14 0.99
C GLN A 316 -21.77 -11.30 1.41
N ALA A 317 -20.72 -11.57 0.63
CA ALA A 317 -19.76 -12.62 0.95
C ALA A 317 -19.04 -12.35 2.27
N SER A 318 -18.74 -11.09 2.60
CA SER A 318 -18.16 -10.69 3.87
C SER A 318 -19.07 -10.98 5.06
N GLU A 319 -20.37 -10.71 4.95
CA GLU A 319 -21.33 -11.07 6.00
C GLU A 319 -21.45 -12.60 6.13
N ASP A 320 -21.66 -13.30 5.02
CA ASP A 320 -21.86 -14.76 5.01
C ASP A 320 -20.65 -15.52 5.58
N GLN A 321 -19.45 -14.99 5.38
CA GLN A 321 -18.18 -15.61 5.78
C GLN A 321 -17.62 -15.05 7.10
N PHE A 322 -18.30 -14.11 7.77
CA PHE A 322 -17.76 -13.40 8.92
C PHE A 322 -17.23 -14.33 10.02
N GLU A 323 -18.05 -15.27 10.48
CA GLU A 323 -17.69 -16.20 11.57
C GLU A 323 -16.51 -17.10 11.20
N GLU A 324 -16.48 -17.59 9.95
CA GLU A 324 -15.39 -18.41 9.44
C GLU A 324 -14.07 -17.62 9.38
N LEU A 325 -14.12 -16.40 8.83
CA LEU A 325 -12.96 -15.53 8.71
C LEU A 325 -12.45 -15.07 10.08
N LEU A 326 -13.33 -14.75 11.02
CA LEU A 326 -12.97 -14.40 12.39
C LEU A 326 -12.23 -15.55 13.07
N LYS A 327 -12.71 -16.79 12.90
CA LYS A 327 -12.02 -17.99 13.41
C LYS A 327 -10.64 -18.14 12.76
N LYS A 328 -10.54 -18.06 11.43
CA LYS A 328 -9.25 -18.14 10.72
C LYS A 328 -8.26 -17.09 11.18
N CYS A 329 -8.72 -15.85 11.41
CA CYS A 329 -7.90 -14.76 11.93
C CYS A 329 -7.34 -15.07 13.33
N ARG A 330 -8.19 -15.62 14.22
CA ARG A 330 -7.77 -16.03 15.58
C ARG A 330 -6.70 -17.13 15.52
N ASP A 331 -6.98 -18.19 14.79
CA ASP A 331 -6.06 -19.32 14.66
C ASP A 331 -4.73 -18.90 14.02
N PHE A 332 -4.78 -18.05 12.99
CA PHE A 332 -3.60 -17.50 12.32
C PHE A 332 -2.76 -16.64 13.26
N ASP A 333 -3.38 -15.68 13.96
CA ASP A 333 -2.68 -14.81 14.90
C ASP A 333 -2.01 -15.63 16.01
N ASP A 334 -2.71 -16.61 16.59
CA ASP A 334 -2.19 -17.41 17.70
C ASP A 334 -0.98 -18.23 17.26
N GLU A 335 -1.05 -18.86 16.08
CA GLU A 335 0.04 -19.65 15.53
C GLU A 335 1.25 -18.79 15.10
N LEU A 336 1.02 -17.71 14.34
CA LEU A 336 2.10 -16.84 13.88
C LEU A 336 2.80 -16.19 15.08
N MET A 337 2.06 -15.72 16.08
CA MET A 337 2.66 -15.14 17.28
C MET A 337 3.46 -16.16 18.08
N ALA A 338 3.03 -17.43 18.15
CA ALA A 338 3.81 -18.48 18.81
C ALA A 338 5.15 -18.73 18.08
N ASP A 339 5.12 -18.82 16.75
CA ASP A 339 6.33 -19.01 15.95
C ASP A 339 7.28 -17.80 16.03
N LEU A 340 6.75 -16.58 15.98
CA LEU A 340 7.55 -15.37 16.15
C LEU A 340 8.21 -15.30 17.53
N ARG A 341 7.49 -15.64 18.61
CA ARG A 341 8.08 -15.74 19.97
C ARG A 341 9.21 -16.75 20.00
N LYS A 342 8.99 -17.91 19.39
CA LYS A 342 10.04 -18.94 19.25
C LYS A 342 11.24 -18.37 18.50
N ALA A 343 11.04 -17.61 17.42
CA ALA A 343 12.10 -17.10 16.55
C ALA A 343 12.89 -15.90 17.10
N GLY A 344 12.27 -15.01 17.88
CA GLY A 344 12.92 -13.77 18.37
C GLY A 344 12.52 -13.28 19.76
N GLY A 345 11.57 -13.93 20.45
CA GLY A 345 11.09 -13.54 21.78
C GLY A 345 9.83 -12.66 21.72
N GLU A 346 9.30 -12.26 22.89
CA GLU A 346 8.04 -11.52 22.98
C GLU A 346 8.09 -10.14 22.30
N ASN A 347 9.16 -9.37 22.56
CA ASN A 347 9.37 -8.05 21.97
C ASN A 347 9.39 -8.13 20.43
N TYR A 348 10.09 -9.11 19.87
CA TYR A 348 10.12 -9.36 18.44
C TYR A 348 8.74 -9.74 17.88
N ALA A 349 8.00 -10.62 18.57
CA ALA A 349 6.67 -11.03 18.13
C ALA A 349 5.69 -9.85 18.06
N GLN A 350 5.74 -8.95 19.05
CA GLN A 350 4.90 -7.75 19.06
C GLN A 350 5.31 -6.72 17.99
N LEU A 351 6.61 -6.55 17.73
CA LEU A 351 7.12 -5.75 16.62
C LEU A 351 6.64 -6.30 15.27
N ALA A 352 6.77 -7.61 15.06
CA ALA A 352 6.32 -8.28 13.83
C ALA A 352 4.80 -8.18 13.64
N ALA A 353 4.01 -8.28 14.71
CA ALA A 353 2.57 -8.07 14.64
C ALA A 353 2.18 -6.66 14.15
N LEU A 354 2.92 -5.63 14.59
CA LEU A 354 2.73 -4.25 14.11
C LEU A 354 3.17 -4.09 12.65
N ALA A 355 4.30 -4.68 12.27
CA ALA A 355 4.84 -4.63 10.90
C ALA A 355 3.92 -5.32 9.88
N TYR A 356 3.28 -6.42 10.28
CA TYR A 356 2.52 -7.31 9.41
C TYR A 356 1.49 -6.58 8.53
N ARG A 357 0.55 -5.86 9.16
CA ARG A 357 -0.49 -5.12 8.43
C ARG A 357 0.06 -3.90 7.72
N GLN A 358 1.06 -3.23 8.29
CA GLN A 358 1.67 -2.07 7.66
C GLN A 358 2.29 -2.42 6.31
N CYS A 359 3.00 -3.54 6.23
CA CYS A 359 3.66 -3.99 5.01
C CYS A 359 2.65 -4.28 3.89
N PHE A 360 1.60 -5.06 4.16
CA PHE A 360 0.56 -5.34 3.17
C PHE A 360 -0.21 -4.08 2.77
N ALA A 361 -0.55 -3.21 3.72
CA ALA A 361 -1.26 -1.96 3.48
C ALA A 361 -0.44 -0.91 2.72
N ALA A 362 0.85 -1.16 2.48
CA ALA A 362 1.71 -0.29 1.69
C ALA A 362 1.77 -0.71 0.21
N GLY A 363 0.92 -1.63 -0.24
CA GLY A 363 0.74 -1.97 -1.65
C GLY A 363 -0.69 -2.39 -2.00
N LYS A 364 -0.94 -2.63 -3.27
CA LYS A 364 -2.26 -3.02 -3.79
C LYS A 364 -2.17 -4.24 -4.67
N PHE A 365 -3.09 -5.19 -4.48
CA PHE A 365 -3.28 -6.34 -5.36
C PHE A 365 -4.29 -6.03 -6.48
N VAL A 366 -3.87 -6.27 -7.72
CA VAL A 366 -4.70 -6.22 -8.93
C VAL A 366 -4.58 -7.52 -9.70
N ALA A 367 -5.49 -7.76 -10.65
CA ALA A 367 -5.40 -8.92 -11.53
C ALA A 367 -4.83 -8.52 -12.89
N ASP A 368 -3.94 -9.35 -13.43
CA ASP A 368 -3.52 -9.25 -14.83
C ASP A 368 -4.60 -9.83 -15.78
N ALA A 369 -4.29 -9.86 -17.09
CA ALA A 369 -5.21 -10.36 -18.12
C ALA A 369 -5.49 -11.88 -18.01
N ASN A 370 -4.62 -12.64 -17.34
CA ASN A 370 -4.80 -14.07 -17.07
C ASN A 370 -5.48 -14.32 -15.72
N GLY A 371 -5.83 -13.26 -14.98
CA GLY A 371 -6.42 -13.35 -13.65
C GLY A 371 -5.41 -13.65 -12.53
N GLN A 372 -4.10 -13.53 -12.81
CA GLN A 372 -3.04 -13.75 -11.80
C GLN A 372 -2.83 -12.49 -10.94
N PRO A 373 -2.41 -12.66 -9.68
CA PRO A 373 -2.23 -11.54 -8.76
C PRO A 373 -0.94 -10.77 -9.08
N LEU A 374 -1.08 -9.49 -9.40
CA LEU A 374 0.01 -8.53 -9.39
C LEU A 374 -0.07 -7.67 -8.12
N GLN A 375 1.07 -7.39 -7.51
CA GLN A 375 1.17 -6.50 -6.35
C GLN A 375 2.06 -5.31 -6.70
N PHE A 376 1.59 -4.12 -6.34
CA PHE A 376 2.34 -2.89 -6.50
C PHE A 376 2.49 -2.16 -5.17
N CYS A 377 3.71 -2.12 -4.63
CA CYS A 377 4.04 -1.36 -3.43
C CYS A 377 4.22 0.13 -3.75
N LYS A 378 3.90 1.01 -2.80
CA LYS A 378 4.12 2.46 -2.87
C LYS A 378 5.28 2.88 -1.98
N GLU A 379 6.12 3.78 -2.49
CA GLU A 379 7.17 4.44 -1.73
C GLU A 379 6.65 5.62 -0.89
N ASN A 380 5.95 5.29 0.21
CA ASN A 380 5.25 6.26 1.08
C ASN A 380 6.17 7.29 1.78
N HIS A 381 5.82 8.58 1.69
CA HIS A 381 6.56 9.73 2.24
C HIS A 381 8.03 9.80 1.79
N SER A 382 8.28 9.43 0.53
CA SER A 382 9.54 9.57 -0.21
C SER A 382 9.27 10.35 -1.51
N ASN A 383 9.26 9.70 -2.66
CA ASN A 383 8.92 10.27 -3.97
C ASN A 383 7.63 9.66 -4.58
N GLY A 384 7.00 8.70 -3.90
CA GLY A 384 5.77 8.05 -4.37
C GLY A 384 5.95 7.07 -5.54
N CYS A 385 7.17 6.61 -5.81
CA CYS A 385 7.41 5.58 -6.83
C CYS A 385 6.62 4.30 -6.55
N ILE A 386 6.26 3.58 -7.61
CA ILE A 386 5.48 2.33 -7.58
C ILE A 386 6.34 1.16 -8.03
N GLY A 387 6.29 0.05 -7.28
CA GLY A 387 7.06 -1.15 -7.62
C GLY A 387 8.58 -0.91 -7.56
N THR A 388 9.04 -0.04 -6.66
CA THR A 388 10.46 0.29 -6.48
C THR A 388 11.24 -0.92 -5.95
N SER A 389 12.34 -1.30 -6.60
CA SER A 389 13.06 -2.55 -6.34
C SER A 389 13.83 -2.57 -5.02
N ASP A 390 14.56 -1.52 -4.71
CA ASP A 390 15.24 -1.40 -3.42
C ASP A 390 14.27 -1.18 -2.24
N VAL A 391 12.98 -0.99 -2.52
CA VAL A 391 11.89 -0.91 -1.53
C VAL A 391 11.16 -2.24 -1.37
N PHE A 392 10.87 -2.95 -2.46
CA PHE A 392 10.31 -4.29 -2.35
C PHE A 392 11.34 -5.32 -1.88
N TYR A 393 12.64 -5.05 -2.02
CA TYR A 393 13.70 -5.92 -1.50
C TYR A 393 13.66 -6.09 0.03
N PRO A 394 13.59 -5.02 0.85
CA PRO A 394 13.31 -5.15 2.28
C PRO A 394 11.85 -5.51 2.59
N MET A 395 10.89 -5.32 1.69
CA MET A 395 9.53 -5.86 1.84
C MET A 395 9.50 -7.39 1.72
N ALA A 396 10.36 -7.95 0.86
CA ALA A 396 10.31 -9.33 0.40
C ALA A 396 10.33 -10.38 1.51
N PRO A 397 11.02 -10.23 2.66
CA PRO A 397 11.03 -11.27 3.68
C PRO A 397 9.64 -11.67 4.17
N GLN A 398 8.70 -10.72 4.29
CA GLN A 398 7.31 -11.03 4.64
C GLN A 398 6.61 -11.82 3.52
N PHE A 399 6.79 -11.43 2.26
CA PHE A 399 6.14 -12.09 1.12
C PHE A 399 6.72 -13.49 0.85
N LEU A 400 8.04 -13.64 0.94
CA LEU A 400 8.75 -14.92 0.84
C LEU A 400 8.33 -15.89 1.95
N LEU A 401 8.08 -15.40 3.17
CA LEU A 401 7.63 -16.25 4.27
C LEU A 401 6.29 -16.94 3.97
N PHE A 402 5.39 -16.26 3.25
CA PHE A 402 4.02 -16.72 3.05
C PHE A 402 3.74 -17.35 1.66
N GLY A 403 4.78 -17.53 0.85
CA GLY A 403 4.77 -18.50 -0.25
C GLY A 403 4.96 -17.92 -1.66
N PRO A 404 5.12 -18.81 -2.66
CA PRO A 404 5.51 -18.42 -4.02
C PRO A 404 4.56 -17.44 -4.70
N SER A 405 3.24 -17.58 -4.53
CA SER A 405 2.28 -16.66 -5.17
C SER A 405 2.45 -15.21 -4.73
N LEU A 406 2.66 -14.99 -3.43
CA LEU A 406 2.92 -13.66 -2.90
C LEU A 406 4.27 -13.15 -3.40
N ALA A 407 5.32 -13.94 -3.33
CA ALA A 407 6.64 -13.53 -3.78
C ALA A 407 6.68 -13.18 -5.27
N LYS A 408 6.02 -13.97 -6.13
CA LYS A 408 5.94 -13.71 -7.57
C LYS A 408 5.06 -12.51 -7.89
N SER A 409 4.05 -12.19 -7.07
CA SER A 409 3.09 -11.11 -7.37
C SER A 409 3.71 -9.72 -7.59
N PHE A 410 4.81 -9.38 -6.90
CA PHE A 410 5.50 -8.09 -7.10
C PHE A 410 6.72 -8.20 -8.04
N ILE A 411 7.27 -9.40 -8.21
CA ILE A 411 8.38 -9.65 -9.14
C ILE A 411 7.90 -9.73 -10.59
N ALA A 412 6.78 -10.43 -10.84
CA ALA A 412 6.24 -10.61 -12.19
C ALA A 412 6.00 -9.28 -12.94
N PRO A 413 5.25 -8.28 -12.42
CA PRO A 413 5.04 -7.03 -13.16
C PRO A 413 6.34 -6.25 -13.39
N PHE A 414 7.32 -6.41 -12.50
CA PHE A 414 8.62 -5.78 -12.64
C PHE A 414 9.47 -6.44 -13.74
N MET A 415 9.49 -7.77 -13.76
CA MET A 415 10.22 -8.54 -14.77
C MET A 415 9.60 -8.41 -16.16
N GLU A 416 8.27 -8.35 -16.27
CA GLU A 416 7.58 -8.06 -17.54
C GLU A 416 8.00 -6.71 -18.13
N TYR A 417 8.14 -5.68 -17.28
CA TYR A 417 8.65 -4.38 -17.73
C TYR A 417 10.14 -4.45 -18.10
N ALA A 418 10.97 -5.07 -17.25
CA ALA A 418 12.41 -5.17 -17.45
C ALA A 418 12.80 -6.01 -18.68
N ALA A 419 11.98 -6.98 -19.07
CA ALA A 419 12.17 -7.80 -20.26
C ALA A 419 11.62 -7.18 -21.56
N SER A 420 10.90 -6.06 -21.45
CA SER A 420 10.31 -5.38 -22.61
C SER A 420 11.31 -4.54 -23.38
N ASP A 421 10.98 -4.23 -24.65
CA ASP A 421 11.78 -3.34 -25.51
C ASP A 421 11.94 -1.90 -24.96
N ARG A 422 11.19 -1.53 -23.91
CA ARG A 422 11.31 -0.23 -23.25
C ARG A 422 12.57 -0.13 -22.41
N TRP A 423 13.00 -1.23 -21.79
CA TRP A 423 14.16 -1.23 -20.90
C TRP A 423 15.39 -1.81 -21.62
N ARG A 424 16.24 -0.91 -22.11
CA ARG A 424 17.39 -1.25 -22.97
C ARG A 424 18.72 -1.38 -22.25
N PHE A 425 18.76 -1.13 -20.94
CA PHE A 425 20.00 -1.08 -20.17
C PHE A 425 20.44 -2.47 -19.71
N PRO A 426 21.75 -2.72 -19.54
CA PRO A 426 22.27 -4.04 -19.16
C PRO A 426 22.13 -4.36 -17.66
N PHE A 427 21.33 -3.59 -16.92
CA PHE A 427 21.11 -3.69 -15.48
C PHE A 427 19.60 -3.57 -15.18
N ALA A 428 19.16 -3.98 -14.00
CA ALA A 428 17.74 -3.94 -13.63
C ALA A 428 17.22 -2.49 -13.49
N PRO A 429 15.94 -2.21 -13.82
CA PRO A 429 15.32 -0.92 -13.55
C PRO A 429 15.20 -0.66 -12.03
N HIS A 430 14.84 0.56 -11.67
CA HIS A 430 14.60 0.98 -10.28
C HIS A 430 13.13 0.85 -9.88
N ASP A 431 12.21 1.34 -10.71
CA ASP A 431 10.77 1.39 -10.41
C ASP A 431 9.92 1.20 -11.67
N LEU A 432 8.60 1.19 -11.49
CA LEU A 432 7.61 1.07 -12.56
C LEU A 432 6.84 2.37 -12.81
N GLY A 433 7.19 3.48 -12.17
CA GLY A 433 6.56 4.79 -12.35
C GLY A 433 6.22 5.48 -11.03
N THR A 434 5.06 6.13 -10.96
CA THR A 434 4.60 6.81 -9.74
C THR A 434 3.20 6.35 -9.37
N TYR A 435 2.99 5.94 -8.12
CA TYR A 435 1.73 5.32 -7.66
C TYR A 435 0.52 6.24 -7.84
N PRO A 436 -0.62 5.77 -8.42
CA PRO A 436 -0.94 4.38 -8.78
C PRO A 436 -0.66 4.03 -10.27
N HIS A 437 0.21 4.78 -10.94
CA HIS A 437 0.53 4.62 -12.37
C HIS A 437 1.87 3.89 -12.56
N ALA A 438 1.79 2.57 -12.76
CA ALA A 438 2.90 1.72 -13.18
C ALA A 438 3.07 1.82 -14.72
N THR A 439 3.69 2.89 -15.18
CA THR A 439 3.74 3.28 -16.61
C THR A 439 5.15 3.33 -17.21
N GLY A 440 6.16 2.86 -16.46
CA GLY A 440 7.57 2.88 -16.82
C GLY A 440 8.38 3.70 -15.83
N GLN A 441 9.69 3.47 -15.79
CA GLN A 441 10.56 4.01 -14.75
C GLN A 441 10.62 5.55 -14.80
N VAL A 442 10.52 6.19 -13.63
CA VAL A 442 10.66 7.65 -13.48
C VAL A 442 11.91 8.07 -12.72
N TYR A 443 12.49 7.21 -11.88
CA TYR A 443 13.71 7.56 -11.13
C TYR A 443 14.94 7.66 -12.03
N GLY A 444 15.87 8.56 -11.67
CA GLY A 444 17.08 8.83 -12.42
C GLY A 444 16.78 9.28 -13.86
N GLY A 445 17.66 8.90 -14.79
CA GLY A 445 17.50 9.15 -16.23
C GLY A 445 16.31 8.45 -16.91
N GLY A 446 15.42 7.80 -16.15
CA GLY A 446 14.30 7.01 -16.64
C GLY A 446 14.75 5.97 -17.68
N GLU A 447 13.94 5.77 -18.71
CA GLU A 447 14.24 4.87 -19.84
C GLU A 447 15.31 5.43 -20.82
N ARG A 448 15.89 6.61 -20.53
CA ARG A 448 16.64 7.38 -21.54
C ARG A 448 18.15 7.39 -21.30
N THR A 449 18.59 7.64 -20.07
CA THR A 449 20.02 7.76 -19.73
C THR A 449 20.37 6.90 -18.51
N GLU A 450 21.66 6.62 -18.37
CA GLU A 450 22.23 5.93 -17.20
C GLU A 450 22.47 6.87 -16.00
N GLU A 451 22.07 8.14 -16.12
CA GLU A 451 22.31 9.15 -15.09
C GLU A 451 21.49 8.85 -13.83
N ASN A 452 22.14 8.89 -12.66
CA ASN A 452 21.52 8.65 -11.35
C ASN A 452 20.75 7.33 -11.22
N GLN A 453 21.12 6.31 -12.01
CA GLN A 453 20.61 4.94 -11.88
C GLN A 453 21.30 4.20 -10.71
N MET A 454 20.70 3.09 -10.26
CA MET A 454 21.26 2.22 -9.20
C MET A 454 21.62 0.80 -9.70
N PRO A 455 22.46 0.66 -10.75
CA PRO A 455 22.56 -0.58 -11.50
C PRO A 455 23.08 -1.80 -10.71
N VAL A 456 23.99 -1.63 -9.75
CA VAL A 456 24.48 -2.75 -8.91
C VAL A 456 23.47 -3.13 -7.83
N GLU A 457 22.81 -2.12 -7.25
CA GLU A 457 21.80 -2.28 -6.22
C GLU A 457 20.64 -3.14 -6.76
N GLU A 458 20.05 -2.72 -7.87
CA GLU A 458 18.84 -3.37 -8.40
C GLU A 458 19.15 -4.73 -9.02
N SER A 459 20.25 -4.84 -9.79
CA SER A 459 20.66 -6.14 -10.34
C SER A 459 20.94 -7.16 -9.24
N GLY A 460 21.54 -6.72 -8.13
CA GLY A 460 21.76 -7.57 -6.95
C GLY A 460 20.46 -7.98 -6.26
N ASN A 461 19.54 -7.04 -6.07
CA ASN A 461 18.21 -7.28 -5.49
C ASN A 461 17.49 -8.39 -6.24
N LEU A 462 17.33 -8.24 -7.57
CA LEU A 462 16.53 -9.17 -8.37
C LEU A 462 17.15 -10.57 -8.47
N LEU A 463 18.48 -10.68 -8.62
CA LEU A 463 19.14 -12.00 -8.65
C LEU A 463 18.95 -12.77 -7.34
N ILE A 464 19.03 -12.07 -6.20
CA ILE A 464 18.80 -12.65 -4.87
C ILE A 464 17.34 -13.10 -4.72
N LEU A 465 16.38 -12.24 -5.07
CA LEU A 465 14.95 -12.54 -4.92
C LEU A 465 14.50 -13.68 -5.86
N MET A 466 15.02 -13.74 -7.08
CA MET A 466 14.76 -14.86 -8.00
C MET A 466 15.28 -16.19 -7.45
N ALA A 467 16.47 -16.19 -6.85
CA ALA A 467 17.00 -17.38 -6.18
C ALA A 467 16.19 -17.77 -4.93
N ALA A 468 15.65 -16.80 -4.20
CA ALA A 468 14.77 -17.06 -3.05
C ALA A 468 13.42 -17.69 -3.47
N ILE A 469 12.83 -17.23 -4.58
CA ILE A 469 11.64 -17.85 -5.18
C ILE A 469 11.96 -19.28 -5.61
N ALA A 470 13.08 -19.47 -6.30
CA ALA A 470 13.52 -20.80 -6.73
C ALA A 470 13.74 -21.76 -5.54
N GLU A 471 14.33 -21.30 -4.43
CA GLU A 471 14.48 -22.11 -3.20
C GLU A 471 13.12 -22.59 -2.66
N MET A 472 12.09 -21.74 -2.68
CA MET A 472 10.74 -22.13 -2.24
C MET A 472 10.07 -23.13 -3.18
N GLU A 473 10.23 -22.94 -4.49
CA GLU A 473 9.59 -23.80 -5.51
C GLU A 473 10.38 -25.11 -5.76
N GLY A 474 11.64 -25.16 -5.33
CA GLY A 474 12.54 -26.30 -5.54
C GLY A 474 13.02 -26.45 -7.00
N ASN A 475 12.72 -25.47 -7.86
CA ASN A 475 13.11 -25.42 -9.27
C ASN A 475 13.34 -23.95 -9.68
N ALA A 476 13.86 -23.71 -10.88
CA ALA A 476 14.17 -22.36 -11.38
C ALA A 476 13.32 -22.00 -12.60
N ASP A 477 12.11 -22.55 -12.73
CA ASP A 477 11.28 -22.40 -13.92
C ASP A 477 10.84 -20.95 -14.11
N PHE A 478 10.32 -20.30 -13.06
CA PHE A 478 9.95 -18.88 -13.10
C PHE A 478 11.14 -17.96 -13.42
N ALA A 479 12.31 -18.21 -12.83
CA ALA A 479 13.53 -17.48 -13.18
C ALA A 479 13.97 -17.74 -14.63
N GLY A 480 13.65 -18.93 -15.16
CA GLY A 480 13.95 -19.34 -16.53
C GLY A 480 13.20 -18.53 -17.59
N GLU A 481 12.03 -17.99 -17.27
CA GLU A 481 11.24 -17.12 -18.17
C GLU A 481 12.00 -15.83 -18.53
N TYR A 482 12.84 -15.33 -17.61
CA TYR A 482 13.58 -14.08 -17.75
C TYR A 482 15.10 -14.27 -17.81
N TRP A 483 15.54 -15.45 -18.30
CA TRP A 483 16.94 -15.85 -18.20
C TRP A 483 17.92 -14.88 -18.88
N GLU A 484 17.50 -14.24 -19.97
CA GLU A 484 18.30 -13.24 -20.69
C GLU A 484 18.64 -12.05 -19.79
N GLN A 485 17.63 -11.49 -19.11
CA GLN A 485 17.80 -10.37 -18.17
C GLN A 485 18.68 -10.78 -16.99
N LEU A 486 18.42 -11.94 -16.38
CA LEU A 486 19.24 -12.42 -15.25
C LEU A 486 20.70 -12.64 -15.65
N THR A 487 20.96 -13.15 -16.84
CA THR A 487 22.32 -13.32 -17.37
C THR A 487 23.01 -11.98 -17.59
N ALA A 488 22.31 -11.01 -18.20
CA ALA A 488 22.85 -9.67 -18.43
C ALA A 488 23.22 -8.98 -17.11
N TRP A 489 22.36 -9.09 -16.09
CA TRP A 489 22.58 -8.52 -14.77
C TRP A 489 23.73 -9.20 -14.03
N ALA A 490 23.85 -10.53 -14.13
CA ALA A 490 24.98 -11.27 -13.55
C ALA A 490 26.31 -10.88 -14.21
N GLU A 491 26.33 -10.71 -15.54
CA GLU A 491 27.49 -10.17 -16.25
C GLU A 491 27.81 -8.71 -15.86
N TYR A 492 26.79 -7.88 -15.66
CA TYR A 492 26.99 -6.51 -15.15
C TYR A 492 27.66 -6.52 -13.76
N LEU A 493 27.16 -7.33 -12.83
CA LEU A 493 27.74 -7.47 -11.48
C LEU A 493 29.14 -8.08 -11.49
N LYS A 494 29.42 -9.03 -12.39
CA LYS A 494 30.78 -9.58 -12.59
C LYS A 494 31.78 -8.50 -12.98
N ASN A 495 31.36 -7.53 -13.80
CA ASN A 495 32.22 -6.45 -14.29
C ASN A 495 32.31 -5.24 -13.35
N LYS A 496 31.22 -4.90 -12.65
CA LYS A 496 31.06 -3.63 -11.91
C LYS A 496 30.69 -3.77 -10.44
N GLY A 497 30.41 -4.98 -9.97
CA GLY A 497 29.81 -5.21 -8.65
C GLY A 497 30.79 -5.30 -7.47
N PHE A 498 32.06 -5.70 -7.69
CA PHE A 498 33.00 -5.90 -6.58
C PHE A 498 33.38 -4.60 -5.87
N ASP A 499 33.81 -3.58 -6.62
CA ASP A 499 34.17 -2.26 -6.10
C ASP A 499 33.31 -1.22 -6.82
N PRO A 500 32.07 -1.00 -6.34
CA PRO A 500 31.11 -0.15 -7.06
C PRO A 500 31.65 1.27 -7.23
N GLU A 501 31.55 1.78 -8.46
CA GLU A 501 31.88 3.19 -8.76
C GLU A 501 30.85 4.15 -8.11
N ASN A 502 30.84 5.41 -8.51
CA ASN A 502 29.95 6.42 -7.94
C ASN A 502 28.50 6.28 -8.42
N GLN A 503 27.74 5.38 -7.79
CA GLN A 503 26.28 5.23 -7.95
C GLN A 503 25.55 5.45 -6.61
N LEU A 504 24.22 5.57 -6.66
CA LEU A 504 23.36 5.50 -5.48
C LEU A 504 23.14 4.03 -5.07
N CYS A 505 22.73 3.84 -3.82
CA CYS A 505 22.19 2.59 -3.30
C CYS A 505 20.87 2.92 -2.57
N THR A 506 20.18 1.91 -2.04
CA THR A 506 18.91 2.10 -1.30
C THR A 506 18.95 3.15 -0.19
N ASP A 507 20.13 3.40 0.38
CA ASP A 507 20.35 4.46 1.37
C ASP A 507 20.62 5.83 0.71
N ASP A 508 19.92 6.14 -0.39
CA ASP A 508 20.12 7.31 -1.27
C ASP A 508 19.91 8.65 -0.54
N PHE A 509 19.06 8.66 0.48
CA PHE A 509 18.87 9.74 1.44
C PHE A 509 20.15 10.12 2.20
N SER A 510 21.20 9.29 2.12
CA SER A 510 22.54 9.53 2.66
C SER A 510 23.55 10.01 1.60
N GLY A 511 23.11 10.21 0.35
CA GLY A 511 23.90 10.62 -0.81
C GLY A 511 24.73 9.50 -1.45
N HIS A 512 25.35 9.82 -2.59
CA HIS A 512 26.23 8.90 -3.32
C HIS A 512 27.42 8.43 -2.47
N LEU A 513 27.78 7.16 -2.65
CA LEU A 513 28.94 6.55 -2.00
C LEU A 513 29.62 5.57 -2.94
N ALA A 514 30.69 6.03 -3.60
CA ALA A 514 31.63 5.14 -4.28
C ALA A 514 32.30 4.17 -3.29
N HIS A 515 32.76 3.03 -3.81
CA HIS A 515 33.49 1.99 -3.08
C HIS A 515 32.71 1.38 -1.91
N ASN A 516 31.38 1.40 -1.97
CA ASN A 516 30.49 0.95 -0.90
C ASN A 516 30.67 -0.56 -0.62
N VAL A 517 31.15 -0.85 0.59
CA VAL A 517 31.51 -2.21 1.03
C VAL A 517 30.26 -3.08 1.24
N ASN A 518 29.14 -2.53 1.72
CA ASN A 518 27.91 -3.29 1.90
C ASN A 518 27.18 -3.56 0.56
N LEU A 519 27.27 -2.63 -0.39
CA LEU A 519 26.78 -2.83 -1.76
C LEU A 519 27.59 -3.93 -2.48
N SER A 520 28.90 -3.98 -2.24
CA SER A 520 29.75 -5.08 -2.72
C SER A 520 29.29 -6.45 -2.20
N VAL A 521 28.90 -6.56 -0.92
CA VAL A 521 28.30 -7.80 -0.38
C VAL A 521 27.05 -8.22 -1.15
N LYS A 522 26.17 -7.25 -1.46
CA LYS A 522 24.96 -7.51 -2.27
C LYS A 522 25.32 -8.07 -3.63
N ALA A 523 26.27 -7.46 -4.33
CA ALA A 523 26.74 -7.95 -5.63
C ALA A 523 27.31 -9.37 -5.55
N ILE A 524 28.09 -9.66 -4.52
CA ILE A 524 28.67 -10.99 -4.26
C ILE A 524 27.56 -12.04 -4.02
N CYS A 525 26.56 -11.70 -3.19
CA CYS A 525 25.42 -12.57 -2.95
C CYS A 525 24.55 -12.74 -4.21
N GLY A 526 24.40 -11.70 -5.03
CA GLY A 526 23.72 -11.77 -6.33
C GLY A 526 24.40 -12.73 -7.30
N LEU A 527 25.74 -12.68 -7.40
CA LEU A 527 26.51 -13.63 -8.23
C LEU A 527 26.40 -15.07 -7.71
N GLY A 528 26.44 -15.28 -6.39
CA GLY A 528 26.20 -16.61 -5.80
C GLY A 528 24.77 -17.10 -6.04
N SER A 529 23.79 -16.20 -6.01
CA SER A 529 22.38 -16.50 -6.31
C SER A 529 22.20 -16.91 -7.78
N PHE A 530 22.85 -16.22 -8.72
CA PHE A 530 22.87 -16.62 -10.12
C PHE A 530 23.52 -17.98 -10.34
N ALA A 531 24.63 -18.27 -9.66
CA ALA A 531 25.26 -19.60 -9.69
C ALA A 531 24.30 -20.71 -9.20
N LYS A 532 23.57 -20.46 -8.11
CA LYS A 532 22.53 -21.36 -7.59
C LYS A 532 21.44 -21.60 -8.64
N LEU A 533 20.92 -20.55 -9.28
CA LEU A 533 19.93 -20.66 -10.35
C LEU A 533 20.45 -21.48 -11.54
N CYS A 534 21.70 -21.27 -11.97
CA CYS A 534 22.34 -22.06 -13.03
C CYS A 534 22.34 -23.56 -12.68
N ALA A 535 22.75 -23.90 -11.44
CA ALA A 535 22.78 -25.29 -10.97
C ALA A 535 21.39 -25.93 -10.96
N MET A 536 20.36 -25.19 -10.51
CA MET A 536 18.97 -25.65 -10.50
C MET A 536 18.41 -25.89 -11.90
N ARG A 537 18.90 -25.16 -12.92
CA ARG A 537 18.58 -25.36 -14.34
C ARG A 537 19.41 -26.46 -15.02
N GLY A 538 20.36 -27.08 -14.30
CA GLY A 538 21.26 -28.10 -14.82
C GLY A 538 22.47 -27.57 -15.60
N ASP A 539 22.73 -26.25 -15.58
CA ASP A 539 23.93 -25.65 -16.17
C ASP A 539 25.07 -25.60 -15.15
N GLN A 540 25.65 -26.77 -14.88
CA GLN A 540 26.70 -26.90 -13.86
C GLN A 540 27.98 -26.10 -14.21
N ALA A 541 28.30 -25.97 -15.50
CA ALA A 541 29.52 -25.27 -15.92
C ALA A 541 29.45 -23.77 -15.58
N THR A 542 28.36 -23.11 -15.93
CA THR A 542 28.14 -21.70 -15.59
C THR A 542 27.97 -21.52 -14.08
N ALA A 543 27.29 -22.46 -13.41
CA ALA A 543 27.18 -22.45 -11.95
C ALA A 543 28.56 -22.46 -11.27
N ASP A 544 29.46 -23.35 -11.69
CA ASP A 544 30.81 -23.46 -11.12
C ASP A 544 31.63 -22.20 -11.36
N GLU A 545 31.53 -21.57 -12.55
CA GLU A 545 32.20 -20.30 -12.86
C GLU A 545 31.78 -19.19 -11.88
N TYR A 546 30.48 -18.93 -11.80
CA TYR A 546 29.96 -17.83 -10.98
C TYR A 546 30.13 -18.10 -9.48
N GLN A 547 30.02 -19.36 -9.05
CA GLN A 547 30.29 -19.74 -7.66
C GLN A 547 31.75 -19.50 -7.29
N GLN A 548 32.71 -19.85 -8.16
CA GLN A 548 34.12 -19.60 -7.93
C GLN A 548 34.43 -18.11 -7.90
N LEU A 549 33.82 -17.33 -8.82
CA LEU A 549 33.93 -15.88 -8.85
C LEU A 549 33.43 -15.25 -7.55
N ALA A 550 32.22 -15.61 -7.10
CA ALA A 550 31.62 -15.09 -5.87
C ALA A 550 32.48 -15.42 -4.65
N ARG A 551 33.04 -16.65 -4.56
CA ARG A 551 33.99 -17.03 -3.50
C ARG A 551 35.27 -16.20 -3.52
N LYS A 552 35.85 -15.98 -4.70
CA LYS A 552 37.05 -15.15 -4.86
C LYS A 552 36.77 -13.70 -4.45
N PHE A 553 35.62 -13.14 -4.82
CA PHE A 553 35.21 -11.82 -4.40
C PHE A 553 34.98 -11.76 -2.88
N ALA A 554 34.31 -12.75 -2.28
CA ALA A 554 34.12 -12.78 -0.83
C ALA A 554 35.45 -12.85 -0.05
N GLN A 555 36.44 -13.61 -0.54
CA GLN A 555 37.78 -13.66 0.07
C GLN A 555 38.50 -12.31 -0.05
N ARG A 556 38.51 -11.73 -1.24
CA ARG A 556 39.11 -10.41 -1.50
C ARG A 556 38.43 -9.31 -0.67
N TRP A 557 37.10 -9.33 -0.57
CA TRP A 557 36.32 -8.40 0.24
C TRP A 557 36.74 -8.47 1.72
N GLN A 558 36.91 -9.68 2.26
CA GLN A 558 37.33 -9.86 3.65
C GLN A 558 38.71 -9.28 3.94
N GLU A 559 39.63 -9.35 2.98
CA GLU A 559 40.97 -8.78 3.13
C GLU A 559 40.97 -7.26 2.96
N GLU A 560 40.29 -6.73 1.94
CA GLU A 560 40.34 -5.31 1.57
C GLU A 560 39.44 -4.41 2.42
N ALA A 561 38.32 -4.93 2.91
CA ALA A 561 37.37 -4.15 3.72
C ALA A 561 37.69 -4.18 5.21
N LEU A 562 38.54 -5.09 5.70
CA LEU A 562 38.83 -5.23 7.13
C LEU A 562 39.59 -4.01 7.68
N ASP A 563 39.12 -3.49 8.80
CA ASP A 563 39.72 -2.36 9.51
C ASP A 563 40.10 -2.69 10.95
N GLY A 564 40.51 -3.94 11.18
CA GLY A 564 40.90 -4.45 12.48
C GLY A 564 39.74 -5.19 13.16
N ASP A 565 38.84 -4.46 13.82
CA ASP A 565 37.74 -5.04 14.61
C ASP A 565 36.35 -4.88 13.96
N HIS A 566 36.28 -4.40 12.71
CA HIS A 566 35.07 -4.24 11.89
C HIS A 566 35.44 -4.12 10.40
N TYR A 567 34.45 -4.08 9.49
CA TYR A 567 34.66 -3.78 8.08
C TYR A 567 34.17 -2.38 7.71
N ARG A 568 34.90 -1.75 6.78
CA ARG A 568 34.73 -0.34 6.40
C ARG A 568 33.34 -0.01 5.85
N LEU A 569 32.98 1.28 5.86
CA LEU A 569 31.84 1.80 5.09
C LEU A 569 32.15 1.76 3.58
N ALA A 570 33.35 2.19 3.21
CA ALA A 570 33.86 2.18 1.84
C ALA A 570 35.31 1.69 1.80
N PHE A 571 35.72 0.99 0.75
CA PHE A 571 37.05 0.35 0.68
C PHE A 571 38.20 1.34 0.90
N ASP A 572 38.03 2.57 0.38
CA ASP A 572 38.99 3.67 0.42
C ASP A 572 38.92 4.54 1.70
N LYS A 573 38.03 4.22 2.65
CA LYS A 573 37.78 5.03 3.86
C LYS A 573 38.12 4.28 5.15
N PRO A 574 39.40 4.23 5.58
CA PRO A 574 39.75 3.67 6.88
C PRO A 574 39.16 4.49 8.03
N GLY A 575 38.90 3.84 9.16
CA GLY A 575 38.26 4.38 10.35
C GLY A 575 36.74 4.55 10.23
N THR A 576 36.11 3.91 9.25
CA THR A 576 34.66 4.00 9.00
C THR A 576 33.98 2.65 9.11
N TRP A 577 32.66 2.62 9.27
CA TRP A 577 31.89 1.38 9.38
C TRP A 577 30.45 1.59 8.92
N SER A 578 29.76 0.50 8.61
CA SER A 578 28.33 0.46 8.31
C SER A 578 27.73 -0.89 8.70
N GLN A 579 26.42 -0.95 8.87
CA GLN A 579 25.69 -2.21 8.98
C GLN A 579 25.88 -3.05 7.71
N LYS A 580 26.31 -4.30 7.85
CA LYS A 580 26.51 -5.25 6.74
C LYS A 580 25.27 -6.13 6.52
N TYR A 581 24.10 -5.48 6.46
CA TYR A 581 22.82 -6.16 6.40
C TYR A 581 22.65 -7.06 5.16
N ASN A 582 23.36 -6.83 4.05
CA ASN A 582 23.26 -7.69 2.87
C ASN A 582 23.88 -9.08 3.06
N LEU A 583 24.70 -9.28 4.11
CA LEU A 583 25.25 -10.61 4.45
C LEU A 583 24.15 -11.64 4.77
N VAL A 584 22.93 -11.21 5.06
CA VAL A 584 21.83 -12.12 5.42
C VAL A 584 21.56 -13.18 4.36
N TRP A 585 21.68 -12.80 3.09
CA TRP A 585 21.33 -13.66 1.96
C TRP A 585 22.32 -14.79 1.73
N ASP A 586 23.59 -14.63 2.16
CA ASP A 586 24.58 -15.71 2.07
C ASP A 586 24.11 -16.97 2.80
N ARG A 587 23.51 -16.78 3.98
CA ARG A 587 23.03 -17.88 4.82
C ARG A 587 21.61 -18.29 4.51
N ILE A 588 20.70 -17.35 4.27
CA ILE A 588 19.29 -17.66 3.90
C ILE A 588 19.26 -18.58 2.67
N LEU A 589 20.04 -18.27 1.63
CA LEU A 589 20.08 -19.05 0.38
C LEU A 589 21.10 -20.20 0.39
N GLY A 590 21.91 -20.30 1.46
CA GLY A 590 22.94 -21.31 1.60
C GLY A 590 24.07 -21.20 0.56
N LEU A 591 24.47 -19.99 0.20
CA LEU A 591 25.53 -19.72 -0.78
C LEU A 591 26.92 -20.07 -0.21
N ASN A 592 27.08 -19.96 1.12
CA ASN A 592 28.29 -20.31 1.87
C ASN A 592 29.54 -19.58 1.34
N LEU A 593 29.44 -18.27 1.13
CA LEU A 593 30.48 -17.40 0.57
C LEU A 593 31.35 -16.79 1.66
N PHE A 594 30.77 -16.38 2.79
CA PHE A 594 31.48 -15.74 3.90
C PHE A 594 31.59 -16.68 5.11
N PRO A 595 32.75 -16.74 5.78
CA PRO A 595 32.87 -17.49 7.04
C PRO A 595 32.12 -16.77 8.17
N SER A 596 31.68 -17.52 9.20
CA SER A 596 30.91 -16.96 10.33
C SER A 596 31.67 -15.85 11.08
N SER A 597 33.01 -15.89 11.06
CA SER A 597 33.89 -14.88 11.67
C SER A 597 33.65 -13.47 11.14
N VAL A 598 33.15 -13.31 9.90
CA VAL A 598 32.78 -11.99 9.35
C VAL A 598 31.62 -11.39 10.14
N ALA A 599 30.53 -12.15 10.30
CA ALA A 599 29.36 -11.73 11.05
C ALA A 599 29.67 -11.54 12.54
N GLU A 600 30.49 -12.42 13.12
CA GLU A 600 30.93 -12.32 14.53
C GLU A 600 31.75 -11.05 14.78
N THR A 601 32.63 -10.68 13.84
CA THR A 601 33.45 -9.46 13.93
C THR A 601 32.57 -8.21 13.89
N GLU A 602 31.66 -8.11 12.92
CA GLU A 602 30.72 -6.99 12.81
C GLU A 602 29.81 -6.89 14.05
N MET A 603 29.25 -8.01 14.51
CA MET A 603 28.37 -8.03 15.69
C MET A 603 29.10 -7.56 16.96
N ALA A 604 30.35 -8.00 17.18
CA ALA A 604 31.16 -7.53 18.29
C ALA A 604 31.41 -6.01 18.26
N TYR A 605 31.50 -5.42 17.07
CA TYR A 605 31.60 -3.97 16.90
C TYR A 605 30.25 -3.27 17.12
N TYR A 606 29.16 -3.80 16.56
CA TYR A 606 27.82 -3.23 16.68
C TYR A 606 27.36 -3.12 18.12
N ARG A 607 27.62 -4.14 18.95
CA ARG A 607 27.27 -4.10 20.39
C ARG A 607 27.94 -2.97 21.15
N LYS A 608 29.13 -2.52 20.73
CA LYS A 608 29.82 -1.35 21.31
C LYS A 608 29.24 -0.03 20.83
N THR A 609 28.58 -0.03 19.66
CA THR A 609 28.16 1.18 18.94
C THR A 609 26.64 1.43 19.02
N GLN A 610 25.88 0.43 19.45
CA GLN A 610 24.44 0.48 19.69
C GLN A 610 24.02 1.77 20.44
N GLY A 611 23.06 2.50 19.88
CA GLY A 611 22.42 3.64 20.54
C GLY A 611 21.26 3.21 21.46
N LYS A 612 20.73 4.14 22.27
CA LYS A 612 19.61 3.87 23.19
C LYS A 612 18.40 3.25 22.47
N TYR A 613 18.16 3.65 21.23
CA TYR A 613 16.98 3.32 20.43
C TYR A 613 17.29 2.49 19.17
N GLY A 614 18.53 2.02 19.00
CA GLY A 614 18.93 1.20 17.86
C GLY A 614 20.36 1.45 17.40
N LEU A 615 20.82 0.63 16.46
CA LEU A 615 22.15 0.71 15.88
C LEU A 615 22.14 1.75 14.76
N PRO A 616 23.00 2.77 14.74
CA PRO A 616 23.11 3.68 13.61
C PRO A 616 23.37 2.93 12.29
N LEU A 617 22.91 3.46 11.16
CA LEU A 617 23.14 2.83 9.85
C LEU A 617 24.64 2.69 9.55
N ASP A 618 25.38 3.75 9.84
CA ASP A 618 26.83 3.87 9.68
C ASP A 618 27.35 5.04 10.54
N ASN A 619 28.63 5.36 10.41
CA ASN A 619 29.26 6.45 11.16
C ASN A 619 29.05 7.87 10.58
N ARG A 620 28.29 8.04 9.49
CA ARG A 620 27.98 9.37 8.92
C ARG A 620 26.91 10.10 9.72
N SER A 621 26.05 9.38 10.44
CA SER A 621 25.00 9.98 11.24
C SER A 621 24.52 9.08 12.39
N THR A 622 23.65 9.64 13.23
CA THR A 622 23.02 8.91 14.35
C THR A 622 21.62 8.41 14.01
N TYR A 623 21.21 8.47 12.74
CA TYR A 623 19.96 7.83 12.30
C TYR A 623 20.19 6.40 11.86
N THR A 624 19.10 5.67 11.73
CA THR A 624 19.09 4.27 11.30
C THR A 624 17.89 3.96 10.42
N LYS A 625 17.88 2.73 9.92
CA LYS A 625 16.79 2.07 9.22
C LYS A 625 16.34 0.85 10.04
N LEU A 626 15.08 0.83 10.46
CA LEU A 626 14.52 -0.22 11.33
C LEU A 626 14.72 -1.61 10.72
N ASP A 627 14.34 -1.78 9.46
CA ASP A 627 14.47 -3.00 8.68
C ASP A 627 15.91 -3.49 8.59
N TRP A 628 16.88 -2.59 8.39
CA TRP A 628 18.31 -2.91 8.36
C TRP A 628 18.86 -3.36 9.71
N ILE A 629 18.38 -2.80 10.83
CA ILE A 629 18.71 -3.31 12.17
C ILE A 629 18.24 -4.75 12.30
N LEU A 630 17.00 -5.03 11.88
CA LEU A 630 16.41 -6.35 12.00
C LEU A 630 17.14 -7.39 11.15
N TRP A 631 17.59 -7.03 9.95
CA TRP A 631 18.46 -7.90 9.14
C TRP A 631 19.80 -8.12 9.82
N THR A 632 20.44 -7.05 10.30
CA THR A 632 21.73 -7.10 11.00
C THR A 632 21.68 -7.97 12.26
N ALA A 633 20.58 -7.91 13.00
CA ALA A 633 20.35 -8.72 14.20
C ALA A 633 20.37 -10.23 13.92
N THR A 634 20.06 -10.66 12.70
CA THR A 634 20.02 -12.09 12.32
C THR A 634 21.40 -12.68 12.02
N LEU A 635 22.43 -11.87 11.78
CA LEU A 635 23.67 -12.33 11.13
C LEU A 635 24.38 -13.48 11.88
N THR A 636 24.44 -13.42 13.21
CA THR A 636 25.14 -14.44 14.02
C THR A 636 24.26 -15.64 14.40
N GLN A 637 22.93 -15.53 14.24
CA GLN A 637 21.95 -16.50 14.72
C GLN A 637 22.01 -16.77 16.24
N ASN A 638 22.64 -15.86 16.99
CA ASN A 638 22.64 -15.90 18.45
C ASN A 638 21.43 -15.12 18.98
N ARG A 639 20.66 -15.71 19.91
CA ARG A 639 19.46 -15.08 20.48
C ARG A 639 19.77 -13.81 21.28
N GLU A 640 20.88 -13.79 22.00
CA GLU A 640 21.28 -12.62 22.79
C GLU A 640 21.70 -11.47 21.88
N ASP A 641 22.48 -11.75 20.83
CA ASP A 641 22.83 -10.74 19.83
C ASP A 641 21.58 -10.19 19.13
N PHE A 642 20.65 -11.07 18.76
CA PHE A 642 19.38 -10.66 18.14
C PHE A 642 18.58 -9.73 19.07
N ALA A 643 18.39 -10.12 20.33
CA ALA A 643 17.67 -9.31 21.32
C ALA A 643 18.38 -7.96 21.60
N GLU A 644 19.71 -7.95 21.70
CA GLU A 644 20.51 -6.74 21.92
C GLU A 644 20.26 -5.68 20.83
N LEU A 645 20.05 -6.08 19.57
CA LEU A 645 19.75 -5.17 18.45
C LEU A 645 18.27 -4.84 18.31
N VAL A 646 17.37 -5.76 18.63
CA VAL A 646 15.92 -5.58 18.44
C VAL A 646 15.25 -4.84 19.60
N ASP A 647 15.64 -5.10 20.84
CA ASP A 647 15.01 -4.47 22.01
C ASP A 647 15.09 -2.92 22.00
N PRO A 648 16.20 -2.28 21.55
CA PRO A 648 16.24 -0.84 21.36
C PRO A 648 15.22 -0.30 20.35
N VAL A 649 14.88 -1.06 19.30
CA VAL A 649 13.82 -0.70 18.33
C VAL A 649 12.45 -0.72 19.01
N VAL A 650 12.18 -1.75 19.83
CA VAL A 650 10.92 -1.83 20.60
C VAL A 650 10.83 -0.69 21.62
N ARG A 651 11.96 -0.31 22.23
CA ARG A 651 12.03 0.88 23.08
C ARG A 651 11.70 2.16 22.31
N PHE A 652 12.23 2.33 21.09
CA PHE A 652 11.92 3.47 20.23
C PHE A 652 10.43 3.62 20.00
N LEU A 653 9.75 2.53 19.61
CA LEU A 653 8.32 2.56 19.30
C LEU A 653 7.46 2.88 20.53
N ASN A 654 7.87 2.48 21.73
CA ASN A 654 7.18 2.81 22.97
C ASN A 654 7.43 4.26 23.44
N GLU A 655 8.62 4.81 23.19
CA GLU A 655 9.05 6.10 23.78
C GLU A 655 8.97 7.29 22.82
N THR A 656 8.79 7.09 21.51
CA THR A 656 8.77 8.20 20.56
C THR A 656 7.53 9.09 20.72
N ASP A 657 7.74 10.42 20.64
CA ASP A 657 6.65 11.39 20.58
C ASP A 657 6.04 11.51 19.18
N ASP A 658 6.67 10.94 18.15
CA ASP A 658 6.20 11.04 16.77
C ASP A 658 5.04 10.07 16.55
N ARG A 659 3.81 10.59 16.66
CA ARG A 659 2.56 9.81 16.59
C ARG A 659 2.13 9.51 15.14
N ALA A 660 2.96 8.77 14.41
CA ALA A 660 2.72 8.32 13.04
C ALA A 660 2.81 6.79 12.95
N PRO A 661 2.30 6.16 11.87
CA PRO A 661 2.60 4.75 11.60
C PRO A 661 4.11 4.48 11.66
N MET A 662 4.49 3.26 12.00
CA MET A 662 5.88 2.88 12.26
C MET A 662 6.79 3.39 11.13
N THR A 663 7.72 4.28 11.49
CA THR A 663 8.75 4.77 10.58
C THR A 663 9.93 3.80 10.58
N ASP A 664 10.50 3.63 9.40
CA ASP A 664 11.75 2.95 9.21
C ASP A 664 12.95 3.89 9.42
N TRP A 665 12.82 5.22 9.32
CA TRP A 665 13.96 6.15 9.39
C TRP A 665 13.89 7.12 10.57
N TYR A 666 14.73 6.86 11.59
CA TYR A 666 14.70 7.59 12.86
C TYR A 666 16.08 7.72 13.51
N HIS A 667 16.18 8.62 14.49
CA HIS A 667 17.40 8.90 15.27
C HIS A 667 17.55 7.97 16.48
N THR A 668 18.68 7.28 16.57
CA THR A 668 18.94 6.25 17.60
C THR A 668 19.26 6.79 18.98
N HIS A 669 19.50 8.10 19.10
CA HIS A 669 19.90 8.75 20.36
C HIS A 669 18.74 9.45 21.08
N ASN A 670 17.67 9.83 20.36
CA ASN A 670 16.57 10.63 20.92
C ASN A 670 15.16 10.18 20.49
N ALA A 671 15.03 9.05 19.77
CA ALA A 671 13.75 8.50 19.31
C ALA A 671 12.93 9.44 18.41
N LYS A 672 13.56 10.43 17.76
CA LYS A 672 12.88 11.29 16.80
C LYS A 672 12.87 10.66 15.42
N LYS A 673 11.69 10.59 14.82
CA LYS A 673 11.50 10.29 13.41
C LYS A 673 12.30 11.30 12.58
N ARG A 674 13.02 10.81 11.57
CA ARG A 674 13.73 11.65 10.60
C ARG A 674 12.91 11.85 9.33
N GLY A 675 12.31 10.78 8.81
CA GLY A 675 11.46 10.81 7.62
C GLY A 675 10.68 9.50 7.48
N PHE A 676 10.05 9.27 6.33
CA PHE A 676 9.34 8.04 5.94
C PHE A 676 8.21 7.59 6.88
N THR A 677 7.13 7.04 6.34
CA THR A 677 5.95 6.63 7.14
C THR A 677 5.21 5.52 6.45
N ALA A 678 4.79 4.51 7.19
CA ALA A 678 3.98 3.41 6.64
C ALA A 678 4.58 2.77 5.38
N ARG A 679 5.92 2.70 5.28
CA ARG A 679 6.59 2.10 4.12
C ARG A 679 6.51 0.57 4.15
N PRO A 680 6.51 -0.09 2.97
CA PRO A 680 6.45 -1.55 2.87
C PRO A 680 7.73 -2.24 3.39
N VAL A 681 8.85 -1.52 3.47
CA VAL A 681 10.18 -2.01 3.88
C VAL A 681 10.19 -2.70 5.25
N VAL A 682 9.20 -2.41 6.10
CA VAL A 682 9.05 -3.04 7.42
C VAL A 682 8.72 -4.54 7.34
N GLY A 683 8.40 -5.06 6.15
CA GLY A 683 8.41 -6.50 5.88
C GLY A 683 9.76 -7.15 6.24
N GLY A 684 10.84 -6.37 6.31
CA GLY A 684 12.18 -6.81 6.70
C GLY A 684 12.26 -7.34 8.12
N VAL A 685 11.29 -7.02 8.99
CA VAL A 685 11.15 -7.62 10.33
C VAL A 685 11.04 -9.15 10.27
N PHE A 686 10.50 -9.70 9.19
CA PHE A 686 10.35 -11.15 9.01
C PHE A 686 11.63 -11.87 8.53
N CYS A 687 12.75 -11.16 8.34
CA CYS A 687 14.02 -11.75 7.90
C CYS A 687 14.48 -12.91 8.81
N GLN A 688 14.31 -12.78 10.14
CA GLN A 688 14.63 -13.85 11.09
C GLN A 688 13.84 -15.13 10.86
N MET A 689 12.61 -15.05 10.33
CA MET A 689 11.78 -16.21 10.02
C MET A 689 12.26 -16.97 8.78
N LEU A 690 12.95 -16.30 7.85
CA LEU A 690 13.52 -16.96 6.66
C LEU A 690 14.78 -17.77 6.99
N TYR A 691 15.48 -17.40 8.06
CA TYR A 691 16.67 -18.11 8.53
C TYR A 691 16.35 -19.49 9.12
N ASP A 692 15.19 -19.62 9.78
CA ASP A 692 14.67 -20.91 10.22
C ASP A 692 13.99 -21.59 9.03
N LYS A 693 14.73 -22.48 8.33
CA LYS A 693 14.20 -23.17 7.15
C LYS A 693 12.92 -23.96 7.42
N ASP A 694 12.76 -24.53 8.61
CA ASP A 694 11.55 -25.27 8.97
C ASP A 694 10.36 -24.31 9.11
N ALA A 695 10.57 -23.15 9.73
CA ALA A 695 9.55 -22.11 9.82
C ALA A 695 9.21 -21.55 8.43
N TRP A 696 10.21 -21.22 7.61
CA TRP A 696 10.00 -20.72 6.26
C TRP A 696 9.19 -21.71 5.41
N GLN A 697 9.59 -22.99 5.38
CA GLN A 697 8.86 -24.03 4.65
C GLN A 697 7.43 -24.22 5.18
N LYS A 698 7.24 -24.23 6.50
CA LYS A 698 5.92 -24.37 7.15
C LYS A 698 4.92 -23.31 6.66
N TRP A 699 5.36 -22.06 6.56
CA TRP A 699 4.48 -20.95 6.16
C TRP A 699 4.34 -20.85 4.64
N ALA A 700 5.43 -21.02 3.88
CA ALA A 700 5.42 -20.91 2.42
C ALA A 700 4.56 -21.99 1.74
N GLN A 701 4.46 -23.19 2.33
CA GLN A 701 3.62 -24.28 1.80
C GLN A 701 2.11 -24.02 1.89
N ARG A 702 1.68 -23.00 2.64
CA ARG A 702 0.26 -22.62 2.81
C ARG A 702 -0.30 -21.79 1.65
N ASP A 703 0.50 -21.54 0.62
CA ASP A 703 0.07 -20.88 -0.59
C ASP A 703 -1.10 -21.66 -1.24
N VAL A 704 -2.32 -21.15 -1.12
CA VAL A 704 -3.54 -21.68 -1.74
C VAL A 704 -3.71 -21.13 -3.16
N THR A 705 -3.19 -19.92 -3.41
CA THR A 705 -3.44 -19.19 -4.67
C THR A 705 -2.74 -19.85 -5.85
N LYS A 706 -1.53 -20.41 -5.63
CA LYS A 706 -0.74 -21.11 -6.65
C LYS A 706 -0.61 -20.33 -7.98
N ALA A 707 -0.36 -19.03 -7.88
CA ALA A 707 -0.17 -18.13 -9.00
C ALA A 707 0.98 -18.59 -9.90
N GLY A 708 0.77 -18.43 -11.20
CA GLY A 708 1.69 -18.76 -12.29
C GLY A 708 1.04 -18.45 -13.63
N ASP A 709 1.78 -18.58 -14.74
CA ASP A 709 1.28 -18.20 -16.08
C ASP A 709 0.79 -16.74 -16.13
N TYR A 710 1.66 -15.84 -15.67
CA TYR A 710 1.40 -14.40 -15.69
C TYR A 710 1.20 -13.91 -17.11
N ALA A 711 0.29 -12.96 -17.29
CA ALA A 711 0.06 -12.34 -18.58
C ALA A 711 1.28 -11.52 -19.01
N PRO A 712 1.61 -11.49 -20.32
CA PRO A 712 2.67 -10.63 -20.81
C PRO A 712 2.34 -9.16 -20.57
N LEU A 713 3.37 -8.31 -20.59
CA LEU A 713 3.22 -6.86 -20.47
C LEU A 713 2.08 -6.32 -21.35
N PRO A 714 1.14 -5.50 -20.80
CA PRO A 714 0.08 -4.90 -21.60
C PRO A 714 0.64 -4.08 -22.76
N LYS A 715 0.07 -4.28 -23.95
CA LYS A 715 0.43 -3.48 -25.12
C LYS A 715 -0.11 -2.05 -24.96
N LEU A 716 0.73 -1.06 -25.25
CA LEU A 716 0.35 0.34 -25.18
C LEU A 716 -0.73 0.68 -26.22
N PRO A 717 -1.79 1.42 -25.85
CA PRO A 717 -2.84 1.78 -26.79
C PRO A 717 -2.33 2.73 -27.88
N VAL A 718 -2.99 2.69 -29.05
CA VAL A 718 -2.70 3.59 -30.16
C VAL A 718 -3.40 4.92 -29.92
N VAL A 719 -2.62 5.99 -29.76
CA VAL A 719 -3.12 7.37 -29.56
C VAL A 719 -3.09 8.11 -30.90
N THR A 720 -4.26 8.54 -31.37
CA THR A 720 -4.42 9.34 -32.60
C THR A 720 -4.90 10.74 -32.26
N GLN A 721 -4.06 11.75 -32.47
CA GLN A 721 -4.45 13.14 -32.20
C GLN A 721 -5.51 13.63 -33.19
N VAL A 722 -6.61 14.15 -32.67
CA VAL A 722 -7.72 14.75 -33.41
C VAL A 722 -7.61 16.27 -33.42
N VAL A 723 -7.31 16.86 -32.27
CA VAL A 723 -6.91 18.26 -32.15
C VAL A 723 -5.43 18.27 -31.77
N PRO A 724 -4.53 18.73 -32.65
CA PRO A 724 -3.11 18.55 -32.45
C PRO A 724 -2.56 19.41 -31.31
N ALA A 725 -1.68 18.79 -30.55
CA ALA A 725 -0.73 19.40 -29.63
C ALA A 725 0.62 19.70 -30.34
N ALA A 726 1.56 20.30 -29.62
CA ALA A 726 2.84 20.79 -30.11
C ALA A 726 3.78 19.66 -30.54
N ASP A 727 3.67 18.48 -29.92
CA ASP A 727 4.45 17.28 -30.24
C ASP A 727 4.15 16.71 -31.64
N SER A 728 2.94 16.93 -32.16
CA SER A 728 2.57 16.52 -33.52
C SER A 728 2.60 17.68 -34.51
N LYS A 729 1.90 18.78 -34.19
CA LYS A 729 1.74 19.92 -35.10
C LYS A 729 1.41 21.20 -34.32
N PRO A 730 2.38 22.14 -34.24
CA PRO A 730 2.18 23.41 -33.56
C PRO A 730 0.97 24.20 -34.08
N SER A 731 0.04 24.52 -33.17
CA SER A 731 -1.20 25.24 -33.46
C SER A 731 -1.14 26.68 -32.94
N VAL A 732 -1.92 27.59 -33.54
CA VAL A 732 -2.00 28.98 -33.05
C VAL A 732 -3.00 29.05 -31.90
N TRP A 733 -2.60 29.70 -30.83
CA TRP A 733 -3.38 30.00 -29.64
C TRP A 733 -3.36 31.50 -29.38
N ARG A 734 -4.42 32.01 -28.77
CA ARG A 734 -4.48 33.34 -28.17
C ARG A 734 -4.14 33.25 -26.69
N TYR A 735 -3.38 34.18 -26.14
CA TYR A 735 -2.95 34.14 -24.74
C TYR A 735 -2.78 35.50 -24.06
N VAL A 736 -2.89 35.49 -22.73
CA VAL A 736 -2.51 36.57 -21.82
C VAL A 736 -1.83 36.01 -20.57
N ALA A 737 -0.96 36.80 -19.94
CA ALA A 737 -0.27 36.46 -18.70
C ALA A 737 -0.85 37.20 -17.47
N GLU A 738 -1.82 38.07 -17.69
CA GLU A 738 -2.57 38.76 -16.64
C GLU A 738 -4.00 38.22 -16.62
N LYS A 739 -4.60 38.16 -15.42
CA LYS A 739 -5.93 37.61 -15.23
C LYS A 739 -6.95 38.32 -16.13
N PRO A 740 -7.61 37.62 -17.06
CA PRO A 740 -8.64 38.21 -17.92
C PRO A 740 -9.94 38.47 -17.16
N ALA A 741 -10.89 39.12 -17.82
CA ALA A 741 -12.24 39.29 -17.28
C ALA A 741 -12.92 37.94 -17.01
N ASP A 742 -13.85 37.92 -16.05
CA ASP A 742 -14.60 36.72 -15.70
C ASP A 742 -15.33 36.13 -16.93
N GLY A 743 -15.47 34.80 -16.96
CA GLY A 743 -16.10 34.10 -18.07
C GLY A 743 -15.20 33.92 -19.31
N TRP A 744 -13.89 34.17 -19.21
CA TRP A 744 -12.90 33.98 -20.28
C TRP A 744 -12.92 32.59 -20.94
N TYR A 745 -13.32 31.55 -20.20
CA TYR A 745 -13.44 30.18 -20.69
C TYR A 745 -14.71 29.92 -21.54
N SER A 746 -15.66 30.85 -21.57
CA SER A 746 -16.90 30.75 -22.35
C SER A 746 -16.62 30.72 -23.86
N ALA A 747 -17.49 30.06 -24.62
CA ALA A 747 -17.41 30.06 -26.08
C ALA A 747 -17.59 31.46 -26.68
N ASP A 748 -18.35 32.34 -26.02
CA ASP A 748 -18.72 33.67 -26.55
C ASP A 748 -17.78 34.80 -26.11
N PHE A 749 -16.70 34.49 -25.36
CA PHE A 749 -15.76 35.51 -24.89
C PHE A 749 -14.89 36.08 -26.02
N ASP A 750 -14.79 37.41 -26.10
CA ASP A 750 -13.96 38.12 -27.07
C ASP A 750 -12.49 38.19 -26.61
N ASP A 751 -11.65 37.35 -27.20
CA ASP A 751 -10.20 37.36 -27.02
C ASP A 751 -9.44 38.05 -28.16
N SER A 752 -10.11 38.85 -29.01
CA SER A 752 -9.46 39.51 -30.15
C SER A 752 -8.27 40.41 -29.79
N LYS A 753 -8.17 40.83 -28.52
CA LYS A 753 -7.07 41.64 -27.98
C LYS A 753 -5.94 40.83 -27.34
N TRP A 754 -6.08 39.51 -27.24
CA TRP A 754 -5.05 38.64 -26.67
C TRP A 754 -3.90 38.47 -27.67
N GLN A 755 -2.71 38.15 -27.16
CA GLN A 755 -1.54 37.91 -28.00
C GLN A 755 -1.67 36.57 -28.73
N GLU A 756 -1.04 36.39 -29.88
CA GLU A 756 -1.01 35.09 -30.58
C GLU A 756 0.34 34.40 -30.40
N GLY A 757 0.29 33.09 -30.13
CA GLY A 757 1.47 32.24 -29.92
C GLY A 757 1.26 30.84 -30.52
N LYS A 758 2.34 30.11 -30.73
CA LYS A 758 2.30 28.68 -31.07
C LYS A 758 2.17 27.81 -29.81
N SER A 759 1.46 26.69 -29.94
CA SER A 759 1.25 25.68 -28.90
C SER A 759 2.57 25.18 -28.29
N GLY A 760 2.51 24.68 -27.07
CA GLY A 760 3.70 24.46 -26.24
C GLY A 760 4.18 25.75 -25.60
N PHE A 761 3.51 26.16 -24.52
CA PHE A 761 3.83 27.38 -23.78
C PHE A 761 4.73 27.04 -22.59
N GLY A 762 5.96 27.55 -22.54
CA GLY A 762 6.87 27.21 -21.45
C GLY A 762 8.26 27.82 -21.53
N THR A 763 9.19 27.28 -20.74
CA THR A 763 10.61 27.65 -20.78
C THR A 763 11.45 26.58 -21.49
N ARG A 764 12.51 26.99 -22.20
CA ARG A 764 13.35 26.09 -23.00
C ARG A 764 14.11 25.04 -22.19
N ASP A 765 14.27 25.28 -20.89
CA ASP A 765 15.02 24.39 -20.01
C ASP A 765 14.11 23.37 -19.31
N THR A 766 12.80 23.40 -19.57
CA THR A 766 11.85 22.41 -19.02
C THR A 766 12.04 21.08 -19.76
N PRO A 767 12.44 19.99 -19.08
CA PRO A 767 12.69 18.71 -19.72
C PRO A 767 11.45 18.19 -20.46
N ASN A 768 11.64 17.48 -21.57
CA ASN A 768 10.59 16.78 -22.32
C ASN A 768 9.55 17.67 -23.02
N THR A 769 9.86 18.95 -23.26
CA THR A 769 8.90 19.91 -23.80
C THR A 769 9.20 20.35 -25.23
N GLU A 770 8.14 20.53 -26.02
CA GLU A 770 8.19 21.18 -27.34
C GLU A 770 7.66 22.61 -27.18
N VAL A 771 8.55 23.59 -27.04
CA VAL A 771 8.17 24.99 -26.72
C VAL A 771 8.02 25.83 -27.99
N GLY A 772 6.76 26.08 -28.38
CA GLY A 772 6.41 26.98 -29.48
C GLY A 772 6.30 28.45 -29.06
N THR A 773 5.93 28.73 -27.81
CA THR A 773 5.85 30.10 -27.25
C THR A 773 6.49 30.16 -25.88
N ARG A 774 7.36 31.16 -25.66
CA ARG A 774 7.98 31.35 -24.35
C ARG A 774 6.97 31.92 -23.36
N TRP A 775 6.75 31.22 -22.26
CA TRP A 775 5.98 31.68 -21.10
C TRP A 775 6.85 31.55 -19.85
N ASN A 776 6.90 32.60 -19.02
CA ASN A 776 7.70 32.61 -17.79
C ASN A 776 7.13 33.49 -16.66
N SER A 777 5.82 33.70 -16.65
CA SER A 777 5.08 34.38 -15.57
C SER A 777 4.40 33.35 -14.66
N SER A 778 3.83 33.79 -13.54
CA SER A 778 3.09 32.91 -12.61
C SER A 778 1.82 32.33 -13.21
N ASP A 779 1.22 32.99 -14.20
CA ASP A 779 -0.02 32.54 -14.81
C ASP A 779 0.01 32.71 -16.31
N ILE A 780 -0.74 31.85 -17.00
CA ILE A 780 -1.12 32.02 -18.40
C ILE A 780 -2.54 31.55 -18.63
N TRP A 781 -3.29 32.33 -19.41
CA TRP A 781 -4.57 31.93 -19.97
C TRP A 781 -4.40 31.79 -21.48
N ILE A 782 -4.75 30.62 -22.03
CA ILE A 782 -4.68 30.35 -23.46
C ILE A 782 -6.03 29.90 -23.99
N ARG A 783 -6.37 30.33 -25.22
CA ARG A 783 -7.60 29.96 -25.94
C ARG A 783 -7.32 29.66 -27.40
N ARG A 784 -8.05 28.69 -27.96
CA ARG A 784 -8.09 28.46 -29.41
C ARG A 784 -9.45 27.92 -29.82
N THR A 785 -9.79 28.13 -31.09
CA THR A 785 -10.91 27.45 -31.72
C THR A 785 -10.46 26.16 -32.40
N PHE A 786 -11.38 25.20 -32.50
CA PHE A 786 -11.17 23.98 -33.29
C PHE A 786 -12.50 23.45 -33.85
N ASP A 787 -12.38 22.78 -34.99
CA ASP A 787 -13.47 22.05 -35.61
C ASP A 787 -13.26 20.55 -35.38
N LEU A 788 -14.36 19.82 -35.22
CA LEU A 788 -14.38 18.40 -34.92
C LEU A 788 -15.38 17.70 -35.86
N PRO A 789 -15.00 17.43 -37.13
CA PRO A 789 -15.88 16.74 -38.07
C PRO A 789 -16.24 15.35 -37.54
N GLN A 790 -17.53 15.05 -37.54
CA GLN A 790 -18.24 14.03 -36.75
C GLN A 790 -17.79 12.57 -36.99
N ALA A 791 -16.61 12.17 -36.51
CA ALA A 791 -16.16 10.78 -36.43
C ALA A 791 -15.79 10.42 -34.98
N ASP A 792 -16.46 9.37 -34.46
CA ASP A 792 -16.31 8.74 -33.14
C ASP A 792 -15.76 9.60 -31.99
N ILE A 793 -16.60 10.51 -31.49
CA ILE A 793 -16.33 11.29 -30.27
C ILE A 793 -16.44 10.47 -28.97
N LYS A 794 -16.87 9.20 -29.04
CA LYS A 794 -17.10 8.37 -27.86
C LYS A 794 -15.82 8.04 -27.08
N ASP A 795 -14.69 7.92 -27.79
CA ASP A 795 -13.39 7.62 -27.21
C ASP A 795 -12.45 8.84 -27.23
N LEU A 796 -13.02 10.05 -27.33
CA LEU A 796 -12.25 11.29 -27.32
C LEU A 796 -11.73 11.58 -25.91
N LYS A 797 -10.43 11.74 -25.80
CA LYS A 797 -9.70 12.04 -24.57
C LYS A 797 -9.02 13.39 -24.68
N LEU A 798 -8.87 14.04 -23.53
CA LEU A 798 -7.97 15.17 -23.39
C LEU A 798 -6.53 14.66 -23.56
N TYR A 799 -5.73 15.36 -24.36
CA TYR A 799 -4.31 15.06 -24.57
C TYR A 799 -3.49 16.21 -23.98
N LEU A 800 -2.86 16.01 -22.83
CA LEU A 800 -2.34 17.09 -21.99
C LEU A 800 -0.89 16.80 -21.59
N HIS A 801 -0.02 17.81 -21.71
CA HIS A 801 1.27 17.85 -21.05
C HIS A 801 1.37 19.19 -20.31
N HIS A 802 1.43 19.11 -18.99
CA HIS A 802 1.50 20.27 -18.11
C HIS A 802 2.60 20.09 -17.07
N ASP A 803 3.25 21.18 -16.73
CA ASP A 803 4.15 21.31 -15.60
C ASP A 803 3.59 22.48 -14.77
N GLU A 804 2.96 22.12 -13.64
CA GLU A 804 2.15 22.94 -12.72
C GLU A 804 0.62 22.87 -12.89
N ASP A 805 -0.11 23.47 -11.94
CA ASP A 805 -1.56 23.38 -11.83
C ASP A 805 -2.26 23.93 -13.08
N ALA A 806 -3.23 23.18 -13.62
CA ALA A 806 -3.94 23.55 -14.84
C ALA A 806 -5.45 23.30 -14.74
N GLU A 807 -6.24 24.23 -15.27
CA GLU A 807 -7.68 24.06 -15.52
C GLU A 807 -7.93 24.06 -17.02
N VAL A 808 -8.58 23.01 -17.54
CA VAL A 808 -8.95 22.92 -18.96
C VAL A 808 -10.46 23.00 -19.10
N TYR A 809 -10.92 23.84 -20.02
CA TYR A 809 -12.33 24.05 -20.33
C TYR A 809 -12.57 23.81 -21.83
N ILE A 810 -13.69 23.17 -22.15
CA ILE A 810 -14.19 22.98 -23.51
C ILE A 810 -15.59 23.57 -23.60
N ASN A 811 -15.76 24.57 -24.48
CA ASN A 811 -17.03 25.28 -24.67
C ASN A 811 -17.63 25.80 -23.34
N GLY A 812 -16.77 26.27 -22.42
CA GLY A 812 -17.15 26.77 -21.10
C GLY A 812 -17.45 25.72 -20.04
N VAL A 813 -17.39 24.42 -20.35
CA VAL A 813 -17.51 23.33 -19.39
C VAL A 813 -16.11 22.91 -18.94
N LEU A 814 -15.89 22.81 -17.64
CA LEU A 814 -14.64 22.31 -17.07
C LEU A 814 -14.41 20.86 -17.49
N ALA A 815 -13.37 20.63 -18.27
CA ALA A 815 -12.93 19.30 -18.72
C ALA A 815 -12.06 18.60 -17.67
N GLY A 816 -11.26 19.36 -16.92
CA GLY A 816 -10.48 18.82 -15.81
C GLY A 816 -9.69 19.88 -15.06
N ARG A 817 -9.35 19.56 -13.82
CA ARG A 817 -8.37 20.27 -13.00
C ARG A 817 -7.23 19.33 -12.72
N PHE A 818 -6.02 19.81 -12.94
CA PHE A 818 -4.78 19.06 -12.84
C PHE A 818 -3.89 19.80 -11.87
N GLY A 819 -3.31 19.06 -10.92
CA GLY A 819 -2.35 19.61 -9.97
C GLY A 819 -0.99 18.97 -10.16
N GLY A 820 0.08 19.70 -9.85
CA GLY A 820 1.46 19.21 -10.05
C GLY A 820 1.85 19.15 -11.52
N TYR A 821 2.65 18.15 -11.91
CA TYR A 821 3.20 18.07 -13.27
C TYR A 821 3.15 16.67 -13.89
N SER A 822 3.26 16.66 -15.21
CA SER A 822 3.44 15.50 -16.08
C SER A 822 4.75 15.66 -16.83
N THR A 823 5.44 14.57 -17.11
CA THR A 823 6.75 14.57 -17.80
C THR A 823 6.63 14.19 -19.27
N SER A 824 5.41 13.91 -19.74
CA SER A 824 5.05 13.56 -21.11
C SER A 824 3.55 13.82 -21.31
N TYR A 825 3.07 13.67 -22.55
CA TYR A 825 1.64 13.80 -22.83
C TYR A 825 0.84 12.63 -22.27
N GLU A 826 -0.28 12.95 -21.64
CA GLU A 826 -1.20 11.99 -21.06
C GLU A 826 -2.57 12.05 -21.73
N THR A 827 -3.28 10.92 -21.72
CA THR A 827 -4.66 10.85 -22.19
C THR A 827 -5.61 10.72 -21.02
N LEU A 828 -6.56 11.64 -20.90
CA LEU A 828 -7.52 11.71 -19.81
C LEU A 828 -8.94 11.64 -20.35
N ALA A 829 -9.79 10.83 -19.71
CA ALA A 829 -11.18 10.71 -20.12
C ALA A 829 -11.92 12.04 -19.95
N LEU A 830 -12.77 12.38 -20.92
CA LEU A 830 -13.66 13.53 -20.83
C LEU A 830 -14.98 13.11 -20.19
N SER A 831 -15.53 13.94 -19.29
CA SER A 831 -16.83 13.67 -18.69
C SER A 831 -17.95 13.68 -19.76
N PRO A 832 -19.06 12.94 -19.56
CA PRO A 832 -20.19 12.96 -20.48
C PRO A 832 -20.70 14.38 -20.77
N LYS A 833 -20.73 15.24 -19.75
CA LYS A 833 -21.12 16.66 -19.87
C LYS A 833 -20.24 17.44 -20.84
N VAL A 834 -18.95 17.14 -20.90
CA VAL A 834 -18.01 17.78 -21.85
C VAL A 834 -18.25 17.24 -23.25
N ILE A 835 -18.39 15.92 -23.39
CA ILE A 835 -18.67 15.26 -24.67
C ILE A 835 -19.98 15.77 -25.28
N ASP A 836 -21.05 15.89 -24.48
CA ASP A 836 -22.37 16.37 -24.91
C ASP A 836 -22.36 17.85 -25.34
N ASN A 837 -21.37 18.64 -24.90
CA ASN A 837 -21.25 20.05 -25.23
C ASN A 837 -20.39 20.30 -26.50
N LEU A 838 -19.82 19.26 -27.11
CA LEU A 838 -19.03 19.38 -28.34
C LEU A 838 -19.93 19.63 -29.57
N ARG A 839 -19.41 20.42 -30.51
CA ARG A 839 -20.08 20.81 -31.76
C ARG A 839 -19.22 20.40 -32.95
N PRO A 840 -19.78 20.25 -34.17
CA PRO A 840 -18.97 19.96 -35.36
C PRO A 840 -17.95 21.04 -35.70
N THR A 841 -18.26 22.31 -35.41
CA THR A 841 -17.40 23.46 -35.71
C THR A 841 -17.49 24.52 -34.62
N GLY A 842 -16.44 25.35 -34.51
CA GLY A 842 -16.44 26.52 -33.62
C GLY A 842 -16.40 26.17 -32.14
N ASN A 843 -15.79 25.04 -31.78
CA ASN A 843 -15.51 24.74 -30.38
C ASN A 843 -14.39 25.63 -29.87
N VAL A 844 -14.37 25.89 -28.57
CA VAL A 844 -13.32 26.63 -27.87
C VAL A 844 -12.66 25.71 -26.86
N LEU A 845 -11.34 25.60 -26.95
CA LEU A 845 -10.48 25.03 -25.92
C LEU A 845 -9.83 26.19 -25.16
N ALA A 846 -10.02 26.24 -23.85
CA ALA A 846 -9.55 27.31 -22.99
C ALA A 846 -8.82 26.72 -21.78
N VAL A 847 -7.65 27.25 -21.44
CA VAL A 847 -6.79 26.68 -20.40
C VAL A 847 -6.25 27.81 -19.53
N HIS A 848 -6.25 27.60 -18.22
CA HIS A 848 -5.49 28.40 -17.26
C HIS A 848 -4.41 27.48 -16.69
N CYS A 849 -3.17 27.94 -16.70
CA CYS A 849 -2.08 27.27 -15.98
C CYS A 849 -1.49 28.23 -14.97
N HIS A 850 -1.36 27.77 -13.74
CA HIS A 850 -0.80 28.49 -12.60
C HIS A 850 0.47 27.80 -12.14
N GLN A 851 1.57 28.54 -12.14
CA GLN A 851 2.90 28.05 -11.87
C GLN A 851 3.20 28.14 -10.36
N THR A 852 3.42 26.99 -9.70
CA THR A 852 3.65 26.90 -8.24
C THR A 852 5.11 26.60 -7.85
N GLY A 853 5.90 25.94 -8.69
CA GLY A 853 7.36 25.81 -8.58
C GLY A 853 8.05 25.24 -9.85
N GLY A 854 9.31 24.82 -9.76
CA GLY A 854 9.92 23.94 -10.77
C GLY A 854 10.05 24.48 -12.21
N GLY A 855 9.82 23.58 -13.18
CA GLY A 855 9.80 23.88 -14.61
C GLY A 855 8.50 24.58 -15.02
N GLN A 856 8.30 24.85 -16.31
CA GLN A 856 7.14 25.61 -16.81
C GLN A 856 6.72 25.11 -18.19
N TYR A 857 5.57 24.46 -18.26
CA TYR A 857 5.01 24.00 -19.53
C TYR A 857 3.50 23.81 -19.48
N ILE A 858 2.81 24.17 -20.55
CA ILE A 858 1.43 23.76 -20.79
C ILE A 858 1.21 23.56 -22.29
N ASP A 859 0.66 22.40 -22.63
CA ASP A 859 0.11 22.16 -23.94
C ASP A 859 -1.05 21.17 -23.94
N VAL A 860 -2.04 21.44 -24.80
CA VAL A 860 -3.32 20.75 -24.80
C VAL A 860 -3.81 20.46 -26.21
N GLY A 861 -4.23 19.23 -26.43
CA GLY A 861 -4.92 18.74 -27.61
C GLY A 861 -6.06 17.80 -27.23
N LEU A 862 -6.60 17.11 -28.24
CA LEU A 862 -7.59 16.04 -28.08
C LEU A 862 -7.13 14.85 -28.91
N ALA A 863 -7.29 13.64 -28.40
CA ALA A 863 -6.91 12.42 -29.09
C ALA A 863 -7.96 11.33 -28.92
N THR A 864 -8.08 10.43 -29.89
CA THR A 864 -8.74 9.14 -29.70
C THR A 864 -7.71 8.11 -29.27
N VAL A 865 -8.13 7.19 -28.41
CA VAL A 865 -7.27 6.13 -27.88
C VAL A 865 -7.91 4.79 -28.22
N GLN A 866 -7.22 4.01 -29.04
CA GLN A 866 -7.65 2.67 -29.42
C GLN A 866 -6.84 1.64 -28.64
N PRO A 867 -7.45 0.57 -28.10
CA PRO A 867 -6.71 -0.55 -27.54
C PRO A 867 -5.69 -1.06 -28.56
N ALA A 868 -4.53 -1.49 -28.08
CA ALA A 868 -3.57 -2.16 -28.95
C ALA A 868 -4.16 -3.48 -29.45
N GLU A 869 -4.02 -3.77 -30.75
CA GLU A 869 -4.35 -5.08 -31.34
C GLU A 869 -3.35 -6.16 -30.90
#